data_AF-A0A2M9EBK3-F1
#
_entry.id   AF-A0A2M9EBK3-F1
#
_cell.length_a   1.000
_cell.length_b   1.000
_cell.length_c   1.000
_cell.angle_alpha   90.00
_cell.angle_beta   90.00
_cell.angle_gamma   90.00
#
_symmetry.space_group_name_H-M   'P 1'
#
loop_
_entity.id
_entity.type
_entity.pdbx_description
1 polymer ?
#
loop_
_entity_poly.entity_id
_entity_poly.type
_entity_poly.pdbx_seq_one_letter_code
_entity_poly.pdbx_strand_id
1 'polypeptide(L)'
;MHDDDQDAGFRLISPYAPAGDQPQAIEKLVAGFQAGLAQQTLLGVTGSGKTYTIANVIQQVQRPTLVMAHNKTLAAQLYGEFKNFFPHNAVEYFVSYYDYYQPEAYVPSSDTYIEKDSSTNEHIEQMRLAATKALLSRRDAIIVGTVSAIYGLGDPEDYLKLRLILARGERIGQRDLIRQLTELQYIRNDTELRRGTYRVRGEIIDVHPAESEMEALRIELFDGEIEQLALFDPLTGSIIKRIPRYTVYPKTHYASTRESVLNAIDTIKLELAERLESLYAQNKLLEAQRLQQRTQYDLEMMAEVGFCTGIENYSRHLTRRAPGEPPPTLFDYLPPDALLVVDESHVTVPQIGAMYRGDRARKETLVNFGFRLPSALDNRPLQFEEWEARSPRTIFVSATPGKYELEKSQGEVVELVVRPTGLVDPPVEIRPVATQVDDLLSEIHERVAMGDRVLVTTLTKRMAENLTEYLDEHDVRVRYLHSDIDTVERVEIIRDLRLGKFDVLVGINLLREGLDMPEVSLVAILDADKEGFLRSTGSLIQTIGRAARNVRGKAILYADRITRSMQAALDETQRRREKQLEHNARHGITPQSVVRPIDDIMEGAREDAAQTRKGKGRGKPGDGTADLGRLSAAELGKHIEAMEAKMYQHARDLEFEEAARLRDEVQKLRERMR
;
A
#
# COMPACT_ATOMS: atom_id res chain seq x y z
N MET A 1 -2.45 -23.89 4.99
CA MET A 1 -3.74 -23.80 4.27
C MET A 1 -3.77 -24.91 3.23
N HIS A 2 -4.90 -25.61 3.13
CA HIS A 2 -5.01 -26.97 2.60
C HIS A 2 -5.09 -27.07 1.07
N ASP A 3 -4.63 -28.20 0.54
CA ASP A 3 -4.91 -28.67 -0.82
C ASP A 3 -6.35 -29.21 -0.98
N ASP A 4 -7.09 -29.46 0.10
CA ASP A 4 -8.49 -29.94 0.05
C ASP A 4 -9.54 -28.82 -0.19
N ASP A 5 -9.11 -27.56 -0.25
CA ASP A 5 -9.95 -26.40 -0.61
C ASP A 5 -9.54 -25.81 -1.98
N GLN A 6 -8.74 -26.55 -2.76
CA GLN A 6 -8.21 -26.11 -4.08
C GLN A 6 -9.28 -25.79 -5.13
N ASP A 7 -10.56 -26.08 -4.85
CA ASP A 7 -11.69 -25.84 -5.75
C ASP A 7 -12.66 -24.73 -5.27
N ALA A 8 -12.33 -24.01 -4.19
CA ALA A 8 -13.11 -22.85 -3.79
C ALA A 8 -12.61 -21.62 -4.58
N GLY A 9 -13.24 -21.35 -5.72
CA GLY A 9 -13.09 -20.07 -6.42
C GLY A 9 -13.41 -18.86 -5.53
N PHE A 10 -13.27 -17.65 -6.07
CA PHE A 10 -13.68 -16.44 -5.36
C PHE A 10 -15.13 -16.55 -4.89
N ARG A 11 -15.39 -16.08 -3.66
CA ARG A 11 -16.71 -16.01 -3.03
C ARG A 11 -16.95 -14.61 -2.46
N LEU A 12 -17.63 -13.78 -3.24
CA LEU A 12 -18.04 -12.44 -2.86
C LEU A 12 -19.15 -12.50 -1.81
N ILE A 13 -18.89 -11.90 -0.64
CA ILE A 13 -19.85 -11.70 0.44
C ILE A 13 -20.12 -10.20 0.54
N SER A 14 -21.39 -9.81 0.43
CA SER A 14 -21.83 -8.43 0.58
C SER A 14 -23.29 -8.36 1.02
N PRO A 15 -23.67 -7.41 1.89
CA PRO A 15 -25.06 -7.21 2.28
C PRO A 15 -25.91 -6.49 1.22
N TYR A 16 -25.30 -5.99 0.15
CA TYR A 16 -25.97 -5.27 -0.94
C TYR A 16 -25.75 -5.98 -2.29
N ALA A 17 -26.74 -5.82 -3.20
CA ALA A 17 -26.67 -6.28 -4.59
C ALA A 17 -26.25 -5.14 -5.53
N PRO A 18 -25.72 -5.43 -6.74
CA PRO A 18 -25.38 -4.40 -7.72
C PRO A 18 -26.57 -3.51 -8.08
N ALA A 19 -26.37 -2.20 -8.06
CA ALA A 19 -27.42 -1.19 -8.30
C ALA A 19 -26.91 -0.02 -9.15
N GLY A 20 -27.83 0.81 -9.66
CA GLY A 20 -27.50 1.92 -10.57
C GLY A 20 -26.89 1.38 -11.88
N ASP A 21 -25.75 1.95 -12.28
CA ASP A 21 -25.02 1.51 -13.49
C ASP A 21 -24.18 0.22 -13.25
N GLN A 22 -24.05 -0.25 -12.01
CA GLN A 22 -23.16 -1.38 -11.67
C GLN A 22 -23.46 -2.67 -12.45
N PRO A 23 -24.72 -3.13 -12.60
CA PRO A 23 -25.01 -4.37 -13.32
C PRO A 23 -24.48 -4.34 -14.76
N GLN A 24 -24.76 -3.25 -15.49
CA GLN A 24 -24.31 -3.09 -16.88
C GLN A 24 -22.79 -2.94 -16.97
N ALA A 25 -22.17 -2.22 -16.02
CA ALA A 25 -20.72 -2.07 -16.00
C ALA A 25 -20.01 -3.41 -15.76
N ILE A 26 -20.51 -4.22 -14.82
CA ILE A 26 -20.01 -5.56 -14.54
C ILE A 26 -20.15 -6.44 -15.78
N GLU A 27 -21.33 -6.48 -16.39
CA GLU A 27 -21.60 -7.29 -17.59
C GLU A 27 -20.62 -6.94 -18.73
N LYS A 28 -20.45 -5.65 -19.03
CA LYS A 28 -19.53 -5.18 -20.08
C LYS A 28 -18.08 -5.56 -19.81
N LEU A 29 -17.59 -5.33 -18.58
CA LEU A 29 -16.21 -5.65 -18.22
C LEU A 29 -15.93 -7.15 -18.29
N VAL A 30 -16.87 -7.97 -17.81
CA VAL A 30 -16.78 -9.44 -17.87
C VAL A 30 -16.83 -9.92 -19.31
N ALA A 31 -17.76 -9.42 -20.13
CA ALA A 31 -17.85 -9.75 -21.55
C ALA A 31 -16.57 -9.38 -22.30
N GLY A 32 -16.02 -8.18 -22.06
CA GLY A 32 -14.75 -7.74 -22.64
C GLY A 32 -13.58 -8.62 -22.22
N PHE A 33 -13.53 -9.03 -20.95
CA PHE A 33 -12.50 -9.95 -20.46
C PHE A 33 -12.58 -11.33 -21.13
N GLN A 34 -13.80 -11.87 -21.28
CA GLN A 34 -14.07 -13.15 -21.95
C GLN A 34 -13.80 -13.10 -23.46
N ALA A 35 -14.07 -11.95 -24.10
CA ALA A 35 -13.74 -11.71 -25.49
C ALA A 35 -12.22 -11.56 -25.74
N GLY A 36 -11.39 -11.54 -24.69
CA GLY A 36 -9.95 -11.43 -24.79
C GLY A 36 -9.43 -10.01 -24.97
N LEU A 37 -10.21 -8.98 -24.61
CA LEU A 37 -9.71 -7.60 -24.60
C LEU A 37 -8.53 -7.49 -23.63
N ALA A 38 -7.40 -7.00 -24.17
CA ALA A 38 -6.18 -6.82 -23.38
C ALA A 38 -6.35 -5.74 -22.32
N GLN A 39 -7.03 -4.64 -22.66
CA GLN A 39 -7.14 -3.45 -21.84
C GLN A 39 -8.57 -2.89 -21.93
N GLN A 40 -9.13 -2.54 -20.78
CA GLN A 40 -10.45 -1.93 -20.64
C GLN A 40 -10.38 -0.76 -19.65
N THR A 41 -11.27 0.22 -19.80
CA THR A 41 -11.36 1.35 -18.86
C THR A 41 -12.76 1.43 -18.25
N LEU A 42 -12.81 1.37 -16.92
CA LEU A 42 -13.98 1.69 -16.11
C LEU A 42 -13.94 3.18 -15.75
N LEU A 43 -14.76 3.97 -16.42
CA LEU A 43 -14.99 5.38 -16.11
C LEU A 43 -16.01 5.47 -14.96
N GLY A 44 -15.50 5.40 -13.73
CA GLY A 44 -16.33 5.38 -12.52
C GLY A 44 -16.22 6.66 -11.70
N VAL A 45 -17.35 7.30 -11.37
CA VAL A 45 -17.36 8.51 -10.52
C VAL A 45 -17.15 8.18 -9.05
N THR A 46 -16.76 9.17 -8.24
CA THR A 46 -16.65 8.99 -6.79
C THR A 46 -18.01 8.62 -6.20
N GLY A 47 -18.03 7.60 -5.33
CA GLY A 47 -19.24 7.12 -4.66
C GLY A 47 -20.13 6.20 -5.50
N SER A 48 -19.73 5.80 -6.71
CA SER A 48 -20.50 4.83 -7.52
C SER A 48 -20.24 3.36 -7.19
N GLY A 49 -19.35 3.07 -6.23
CA GLY A 49 -19.01 1.70 -5.83
C GLY A 49 -18.05 1.00 -6.80
N LYS A 50 -16.97 1.70 -7.21
CA LYS A 50 -15.92 1.16 -8.10
C LYS A 50 -15.34 -0.16 -7.57
N THR A 51 -14.92 -0.20 -6.30
CA THR A 51 -14.35 -1.41 -5.69
C THR A 51 -15.33 -2.58 -5.72
N TYR A 52 -16.60 -2.34 -5.36
CA TYR A 52 -17.64 -3.38 -5.38
C TYR A 52 -17.94 -3.89 -6.81
N THR A 53 -17.89 -3.00 -7.81
CA THR A 53 -18.00 -3.36 -9.22
C THR A 53 -16.85 -4.29 -9.62
N ILE A 54 -15.62 -3.94 -9.28
CA ILE A 54 -14.44 -4.76 -9.54
C ILE A 54 -14.50 -6.10 -8.78
N ALA A 55 -14.97 -6.12 -7.53
CA ALA A 55 -15.17 -7.35 -6.77
C ALA A 55 -16.14 -8.30 -7.49
N ASN A 56 -17.23 -7.78 -8.05
CA ASN A 56 -18.15 -8.58 -8.87
C ASN A 56 -17.49 -9.10 -10.17
N VAL A 57 -16.63 -8.30 -10.81
CA VAL A 57 -15.86 -8.76 -11.97
C VAL A 57 -14.93 -9.90 -11.57
N ILE A 58 -14.15 -9.77 -10.48
CA ILE A 58 -13.25 -10.82 -9.96
C ILE A 58 -14.03 -12.10 -9.68
N GLN A 59 -15.19 -11.99 -9.01
CA GLN A 59 -16.10 -13.10 -8.72
C GLN A 59 -16.57 -13.83 -9.99
N GLN A 60 -16.77 -13.12 -11.10
CA GLN A 60 -17.27 -13.73 -12.34
C GLN A 60 -16.16 -14.28 -13.23
N VAL A 61 -15.00 -13.61 -13.29
CA VAL A 61 -13.88 -14.03 -14.15
C VAL A 61 -13.02 -15.12 -13.52
N GLN A 62 -13.03 -15.23 -12.18
CA GLN A 62 -12.35 -16.28 -11.42
C GLN A 62 -10.84 -16.36 -11.71
N ARG A 63 -10.14 -15.20 -11.69
CA ARG A 63 -8.70 -15.10 -11.96
C ARG A 63 -7.93 -14.45 -10.81
N PRO A 64 -6.71 -14.93 -10.49
CA PRO A 64 -5.79 -14.23 -9.61
C PRO A 64 -5.69 -12.76 -10.03
N THR A 65 -5.83 -11.85 -9.07
CA THR A 65 -5.95 -10.42 -9.36
C THR A 65 -4.90 -9.63 -8.62
N LEU A 66 -4.17 -8.76 -9.33
CA LEU A 66 -3.34 -7.71 -8.74
C LEU A 66 -4.08 -6.38 -8.83
N VAL A 67 -4.30 -5.71 -7.71
CA VAL A 67 -4.88 -4.38 -7.62
C VAL A 67 -3.78 -3.38 -7.27
N MET A 68 -3.47 -2.46 -8.18
CA MET A 68 -2.44 -1.44 -8.02
C MET A 68 -3.04 -0.12 -7.59
N ALA A 69 -2.52 0.45 -6.49
CA ALA A 69 -2.85 1.78 -6.00
C ALA A 69 -1.62 2.69 -5.94
N HIS A 70 -1.81 4.00 -6.12
CA HIS A 70 -0.70 4.96 -6.19
C HIS A 70 -0.11 5.35 -4.81
N ASN A 71 -0.76 5.00 -3.70
CA ASN A 71 -0.31 5.33 -2.36
C ASN A 71 -0.71 4.25 -1.33
N LYS A 72 -0.02 4.22 -0.17
CA LYS A 72 -0.24 3.21 0.88
C LYS A 72 -1.62 3.33 1.56
N THR A 73 -2.16 4.54 1.72
CA THR A 73 -3.46 4.79 2.36
C THR A 73 -4.61 4.18 1.55
N LEU A 74 -4.65 4.44 0.24
CA LEU A 74 -5.64 3.87 -0.67
C LEU A 74 -5.45 2.35 -0.80
N ALA A 75 -4.20 1.87 -0.83
CA ALA A 75 -3.92 0.45 -0.84
C ALA A 75 -4.47 -0.26 0.42
N ALA A 76 -4.31 0.34 1.60
CA ALA A 76 -4.87 -0.20 2.85
C ALA A 76 -6.40 -0.21 2.83
N GLN A 77 -7.03 0.88 2.37
CA GLN A 77 -8.49 0.96 2.20
C GLN A 77 -9.02 -0.15 1.27
N LEU A 78 -8.42 -0.30 0.09
CA LEU A 78 -8.79 -1.35 -0.85
C LEU A 78 -8.56 -2.75 -0.26
N TYR A 79 -7.45 -2.96 0.45
CA TYR A 79 -7.17 -4.22 1.14
C TYR A 79 -8.27 -4.57 2.14
N GLY A 80 -8.67 -3.62 3.00
CA GLY A 80 -9.76 -3.80 3.95
C GLY A 80 -11.11 -4.08 3.27
N GLU A 81 -11.44 -3.33 2.21
CA GLU A 81 -12.64 -3.55 1.40
C GLU A 81 -12.66 -4.96 0.78
N PHE A 82 -11.56 -5.36 0.12
CA PHE A 82 -11.45 -6.69 -0.49
C PHE A 82 -11.46 -7.81 0.55
N LYS A 83 -10.84 -7.64 1.72
CA LYS A 83 -10.92 -8.61 2.84
C LYS A 83 -12.35 -8.82 3.30
N ASN A 84 -13.13 -7.74 3.43
CA ASN A 84 -14.55 -7.82 3.78
C ASN A 84 -15.38 -8.47 2.68
N PHE A 85 -15.06 -8.20 1.41
CA PHE A 85 -15.74 -8.82 0.27
C PHE A 85 -15.39 -10.29 0.07
N PHE A 86 -14.17 -10.72 0.38
CA PHE A 86 -13.67 -12.07 0.15
C PHE A 86 -13.03 -12.68 1.40
N PRO A 87 -13.79 -12.85 2.51
CA PRO A 87 -13.23 -13.31 3.79
C PRO A 87 -12.78 -14.78 3.76
N HIS A 88 -13.17 -15.53 2.73
CA HIS A 88 -12.80 -16.94 2.54
C HIS A 88 -11.68 -17.16 1.50
N ASN A 89 -11.21 -16.10 0.84
CA ASN A 89 -10.16 -16.17 -0.17
C ASN A 89 -8.86 -15.48 0.28
N ALA A 90 -7.78 -15.68 -0.45
CA ALA A 90 -6.47 -15.11 -0.12
C ALA A 90 -6.37 -13.66 -0.58
N VAL A 91 -6.87 -12.73 0.23
CA VAL A 91 -6.63 -11.29 0.04
C VAL A 91 -5.35 -10.90 0.77
N GLU A 92 -4.34 -10.43 0.05
CA GLU A 92 -3.02 -10.12 0.59
C GLU A 92 -2.58 -8.70 0.26
N TYR A 93 -1.57 -8.20 0.99
CA TYR A 93 -1.11 -6.82 0.92
C TYR A 93 0.36 -6.74 0.53
N PHE A 94 0.69 -5.92 -0.47
CA PHE A 94 2.04 -5.82 -1.03
C PHE A 94 2.50 -4.37 -1.23
N VAL A 95 3.09 -3.80 -0.19
CA VAL A 95 3.68 -2.45 -0.22
C VAL A 95 5.10 -2.45 0.28
N SER A 96 5.80 -1.32 0.17
CA SER A 96 7.13 -1.17 0.77
C SER A 96 7.07 -1.45 2.26
N TYR A 97 7.89 -2.40 2.73
CA TYR A 97 8.02 -2.78 4.13
C TYR A 97 8.87 -1.79 4.93
N TYR A 98 9.33 -0.69 4.33
CA TYR A 98 10.00 0.36 5.07
C TYR A 98 8.99 1.35 5.69
N ASP A 99 9.10 1.57 6.99
CA ASP A 99 8.43 2.65 7.71
C ASP A 99 9.15 3.98 7.47
N TYR A 100 10.48 3.92 7.51
CA TYR A 100 11.38 4.99 7.10
C TYR A 100 12.39 4.44 6.10
N TYR A 101 12.65 5.17 5.03
CA TYR A 101 13.64 4.80 4.03
C TYR A 101 14.36 6.02 3.49
N GLN A 102 15.65 6.07 3.75
CA GLN A 102 16.59 6.99 3.15
C GLN A 102 17.49 6.20 2.19
N PRO A 103 17.40 6.45 0.88
CA PRO A 103 18.23 5.74 -0.07
C PRO A 103 19.69 6.17 0.03
N GLU A 104 20.58 5.26 -0.35
CA GLU A 104 21.97 5.61 -0.65
C GLU A 104 22.02 6.66 -1.76
N ALA A 105 22.72 7.76 -1.51
CA ALA A 105 22.89 8.84 -2.47
C ALA A 105 24.24 9.54 -2.28
N TYR A 106 24.70 10.20 -3.33
CA TYR A 106 25.88 11.06 -3.26
C TYR A 106 25.54 12.40 -3.88
N VAL A 107 25.87 13.49 -3.17
CA VAL A 107 25.61 14.87 -3.59
C VAL A 107 26.94 15.50 -4.00
N PRO A 108 27.25 15.60 -5.31
CA PRO A 108 28.57 16.05 -5.77
C PRO A 108 28.90 17.50 -5.38
N SER A 109 27.89 18.37 -5.29
CA SER A 109 28.08 19.78 -4.96
C SER A 109 28.58 20.03 -3.54
N SER A 110 28.32 19.10 -2.62
CA SER A 110 28.73 19.20 -1.20
C SER A 110 29.65 18.07 -0.78
N ASP A 111 30.12 17.24 -1.72
CA ASP A 111 30.92 16.02 -1.47
C ASP A 111 30.35 15.17 -0.31
N THR A 112 29.02 15.05 -0.26
CA THR A 112 28.33 14.39 0.84
C THR A 112 27.81 13.04 0.38
N TYR A 113 28.35 11.98 0.98
CA TYR A 113 27.79 10.64 0.86
C TYR A 113 26.71 10.45 1.93
N ILE A 114 25.54 10.04 1.47
CA ILE A 114 24.37 9.76 2.31
C ILE A 114 24.24 8.24 2.38
N GLU A 115 24.47 7.70 3.57
CA GLU A 115 24.28 6.28 3.84
C GLU A 115 22.82 5.86 3.72
N LYS A 116 22.62 4.59 3.34
CA LYS A 116 21.31 3.97 3.40
C LYS A 116 20.93 3.84 4.88
N ASP A 117 19.82 4.46 5.25
CA ASP A 117 19.21 4.29 6.56
C ASP A 117 17.75 3.88 6.38
N SER A 118 17.31 2.88 7.12
CA SER A 118 15.97 2.34 6.93
C SER A 118 15.48 1.60 8.16
N SER A 119 14.19 1.80 8.46
CA SER A 119 13.47 1.00 9.45
C SER A 119 12.49 0.08 8.72
N THR A 120 12.58 -1.22 9.00
CA THR A 120 11.72 -2.24 8.39
C THR A 120 10.57 -2.61 9.32
N ASN A 121 9.38 -2.70 8.75
CA ASN A 121 8.19 -3.18 9.42
C ASN A 121 8.04 -4.69 9.18
N GLU A 122 8.31 -5.48 10.23
CA GLU A 122 8.25 -6.95 10.16
C GLU A 122 6.85 -7.46 9.76
N HIS A 123 5.78 -6.74 10.12
CA HIS A 123 4.42 -7.14 9.76
C HIS A 123 4.16 -6.98 8.26
N ILE A 124 4.60 -5.86 7.66
CA ILE A 124 4.48 -5.66 6.21
C ILE A 124 5.37 -6.65 5.45
N GLU A 125 6.57 -6.95 5.94
CA GLU A 125 7.42 -7.99 5.35
C GLU A 125 6.71 -9.35 5.32
N GLN A 126 6.10 -9.76 6.44
CA GLN A 126 5.28 -10.97 6.50
C GLN A 126 4.12 -10.94 5.50
N MET A 127 3.39 -9.83 5.38
CA MET A 127 2.31 -9.70 4.39
C MET A 127 2.82 -9.84 2.95
N ARG A 128 4.00 -9.31 2.65
CA ARG A 128 4.61 -9.46 1.31
C ARG A 128 4.98 -10.91 1.01
N LEU A 129 5.51 -11.64 2.00
CA LEU A 129 5.81 -13.06 1.87
C LEU A 129 4.52 -13.88 1.68
N ALA A 130 3.46 -13.54 2.43
CA ALA A 130 2.14 -14.13 2.29
C ALA A 130 1.56 -13.89 0.88
N ALA A 131 1.69 -12.68 0.33
CA ALA A 131 1.27 -12.33 -1.02
C ALA A 131 1.96 -13.18 -2.10
N THR A 132 3.29 -13.30 -2.06
CA THR A 132 4.03 -14.13 -3.03
C THR A 132 3.69 -15.61 -2.87
N LYS A 133 3.53 -16.10 -1.63
CA LYS A 133 3.06 -17.48 -1.40
C LYS A 133 1.66 -17.71 -1.95
N ALA A 134 0.73 -16.78 -1.75
CA ALA A 134 -0.64 -16.89 -2.23
C ALA A 134 -0.68 -17.04 -3.76
N LEU A 135 0.07 -16.20 -4.49
CA LEU A 135 0.20 -16.30 -5.95
C LEU A 135 0.76 -17.65 -6.41
N LEU A 136 1.70 -18.23 -5.67
CA LEU A 136 2.35 -19.50 -6.02
C LEU A 136 1.55 -20.75 -5.62
N SER A 137 0.64 -20.64 -4.65
CA SER A 137 -0.05 -21.79 -4.06
C SER A 137 -1.56 -21.82 -4.31
N ARG A 138 -2.17 -20.72 -4.73
CA ARG A 138 -3.63 -20.59 -4.83
C ARG A 138 -4.04 -19.81 -6.08
N ARG A 139 -5.22 -20.12 -6.62
CA ARG A 139 -5.83 -19.35 -7.73
C ARG A 139 -6.82 -18.27 -7.27
N ASP A 140 -7.29 -18.35 -6.03
CA ASP A 140 -8.22 -17.40 -5.43
C ASP A 140 -7.48 -16.28 -4.65
N ALA A 141 -6.41 -15.73 -5.25
CA ALA A 141 -5.58 -14.70 -4.65
C ALA A 141 -5.91 -13.29 -5.20
N ILE A 142 -6.15 -12.33 -4.32
CA ILE A 142 -6.23 -10.90 -4.62
C ILE A 142 -5.08 -10.21 -3.90
N ILE A 143 -4.13 -9.65 -4.64
CA ILE A 143 -3.02 -8.90 -4.07
C ILE A 143 -3.31 -7.42 -4.24
N VAL A 144 -3.40 -6.67 -3.14
CA VAL A 144 -3.49 -5.21 -3.18
C VAL A 144 -2.11 -4.64 -2.95
N GLY A 145 -1.57 -3.91 -3.93
CA GLY A 145 -0.20 -3.43 -3.90
C GLY A 145 -0.03 -2.00 -4.40
N THR A 146 1.17 -1.48 -4.17
CA THR A 146 1.62 -0.18 -4.68
C THR A 146 2.65 -0.38 -5.79
N VAL A 147 3.28 0.70 -6.25
CA VAL A 147 4.46 0.64 -7.12
C VAL A 147 5.59 -0.24 -6.56
N SER A 148 5.57 -0.66 -5.29
CA SER A 148 6.47 -1.71 -4.83
C SER A 148 6.39 -3.01 -5.64
N ALA A 149 5.28 -3.29 -6.32
CA ALA A 149 5.10 -4.47 -7.17
C ALA A 149 6.03 -4.49 -8.40
N ILE A 150 6.50 -3.32 -8.86
CA ILE A 150 7.44 -3.20 -10.00
C ILE A 150 8.91 -3.14 -9.56
N TYR A 151 9.20 -3.29 -8.27
CA TYR A 151 10.57 -3.35 -7.74
C TYR A 151 11.06 -4.80 -7.63
N GLY A 152 12.38 -4.94 -7.65
CA GLY A 152 13.07 -6.23 -7.63
C GLY A 152 12.73 -7.10 -6.43
N LEU A 153 12.45 -8.37 -6.72
CA LEU A 153 12.34 -9.52 -5.84
C LEU A 153 13.37 -10.57 -6.29
N GLY A 154 13.61 -11.59 -5.46
CA GLY A 154 14.36 -12.76 -5.93
C GLY A 154 13.57 -13.53 -6.99
N ASP A 155 14.31 -14.33 -7.74
CA ASP A 155 13.76 -15.11 -8.82
C ASP A 155 12.72 -16.13 -8.30
N PRO A 156 11.52 -16.18 -8.91
CA PRO A 156 10.45 -17.06 -8.44
C PRO A 156 10.83 -18.54 -8.55
N GLU A 157 11.64 -18.94 -9.53
CA GLU A 157 12.10 -20.33 -9.63
C GLU A 157 13.06 -20.67 -8.50
N ASP A 158 14.00 -19.77 -8.20
CA ASP A 158 14.94 -19.98 -7.08
C ASP A 158 14.21 -19.97 -5.73
N TYR A 159 13.24 -19.07 -5.56
CA TYR A 159 12.37 -19.05 -4.38
C TYR A 159 11.59 -20.37 -4.23
N LEU A 160 11.08 -20.94 -5.33
CA LEU A 160 10.41 -22.23 -5.35
C LEU A 160 11.35 -23.42 -5.16
N LYS A 161 12.60 -23.36 -5.65
CA LYS A 161 13.61 -24.42 -5.46
C LYS A 161 14.06 -24.53 -4.01
N LEU A 162 14.13 -23.39 -3.31
CA LEU A 162 14.56 -23.34 -1.92
C LEU A 162 13.52 -23.90 -0.95
N ARG A 163 12.24 -23.99 -1.33
CA ARG A 163 11.15 -24.39 -0.42
C ARG A 163 11.40 -25.76 0.22
N LEU A 164 11.14 -25.86 1.51
CA LEU A 164 11.21 -27.09 2.27
C LEU A 164 9.83 -27.74 2.30
N ILE A 165 9.65 -28.81 1.53
CA ILE A 165 8.43 -29.61 1.52
C ILE A 165 8.58 -30.68 2.60
N LEU A 166 7.58 -30.81 3.46
CA LEU A 166 7.55 -31.78 4.56
C LEU A 166 6.27 -32.61 4.42
N ALA A 167 6.41 -33.92 4.35
CA ALA A 167 5.29 -34.85 4.38
C ALA A 167 5.42 -35.86 5.53
N ARG A 168 4.28 -36.22 6.14
CA ARG A 168 4.25 -37.32 7.11
C ARG A 168 4.73 -38.62 6.45
N GLY A 169 5.62 -39.34 7.14
CA GLY A 169 6.26 -40.57 6.64
C GLY A 169 7.53 -40.33 5.81
N GLU A 170 7.92 -39.08 5.59
CA GLU A 170 9.14 -38.75 4.87
C GLU A 170 10.38 -39.00 5.76
N ARG A 171 11.42 -39.62 5.19
CA ARG A 171 12.69 -39.83 5.89
C ARG A 171 13.57 -38.61 5.78
N ILE A 172 13.76 -37.90 6.89
CA ILE A 172 14.69 -36.80 7.01
C ILE A 172 15.29 -36.79 8.42
N GLY A 173 16.62 -36.77 8.48
CA GLY A 173 17.33 -36.66 9.75
C GLY A 173 17.24 -35.25 10.32
N GLN A 174 17.23 -35.12 11.65
CA GLN A 174 17.19 -33.83 12.34
C GLN A 174 18.25 -32.84 11.84
N ARG A 175 19.50 -33.30 11.67
CA ARG A 175 20.60 -32.42 11.24
C ARG A 175 20.41 -31.87 9.83
N ASP A 176 19.85 -32.67 8.93
CA ASP A 176 19.57 -32.25 7.56
C ASP A 176 18.42 -31.25 7.53
N LEU A 177 17.37 -31.48 8.33
CA LEU A 177 16.26 -30.53 8.49
C LEU A 177 16.73 -29.17 9.03
N ILE A 178 17.62 -29.16 10.04
CA ILE A 178 18.24 -27.94 10.58
C ILE A 178 19.07 -27.21 9.51
N ARG A 179 19.85 -27.95 8.71
CA ARG A 179 20.64 -27.38 7.62
C ARG A 179 19.74 -26.70 6.59
N GLN A 180 18.66 -27.35 6.15
CA GLN A 180 17.70 -26.79 5.20
C GLN A 180 16.98 -25.55 5.76
N LEU A 181 16.59 -25.54 7.03
CA LEU A 181 16.02 -24.34 7.66
C LEU A 181 17.02 -23.16 7.68
N THR A 182 18.30 -23.46 7.87
CA THR A 182 19.37 -22.44 7.83
C THR A 182 19.58 -21.92 6.41
N GLU A 183 19.52 -22.78 5.39
CA GLU A 183 19.55 -22.38 3.98
C GLU A 183 18.37 -21.48 3.60
N LEU A 184 17.19 -21.73 4.18
CA LEU A 184 16.01 -20.86 4.10
C LEU A 184 16.12 -19.53 4.87
N GLN A 185 17.28 -19.25 5.46
CA GLN A 185 17.59 -18.05 6.27
C GLN A 185 16.82 -17.97 7.60
N TYR A 186 16.33 -19.10 8.13
CA TYR A 186 15.73 -19.12 9.46
C TYR A 186 16.81 -19.12 10.53
N ILE A 187 16.55 -18.41 11.62
CA ILE A 187 17.48 -18.27 12.73
C ILE A 187 17.09 -19.25 13.84
N ARG A 188 18.05 -20.01 14.37
CA ARG A 188 17.80 -20.85 15.54
C ARG A 188 17.62 -19.98 16.79
N ASN A 189 16.52 -20.15 17.50
CA ASN A 189 16.27 -19.50 18.78
C ASN A 189 15.53 -20.47 19.71
N ASP A 190 16.27 -21.12 20.61
CA ASP A 190 15.70 -22.13 21.51
C ASP A 190 14.84 -21.51 22.64
N THR A 191 14.99 -20.21 22.91
CA THR A 191 14.29 -19.49 23.98
C THR A 191 12.92 -18.97 23.54
N GLU A 192 12.85 -18.38 22.35
CA GLU A 192 11.68 -17.64 21.89
C GLU A 192 11.40 -17.93 20.42
N LEU A 193 10.20 -18.41 20.13
CA LEU A 193 9.81 -18.84 18.78
C LEU A 193 9.13 -17.69 18.03
N ARG A 194 9.94 -16.72 17.59
CA ARG A 194 9.50 -15.60 16.73
C ARG A 194 9.35 -16.03 15.26
N ARG A 195 8.63 -15.24 14.46
CA ARG A 195 8.56 -15.42 13.01
C ARG A 195 9.95 -15.50 12.38
N GLY A 196 10.13 -16.40 11.41
CA GLY A 196 11.42 -16.60 10.75
C GLY A 196 12.48 -17.27 11.65
N THR A 197 12.06 -17.90 12.75
CA THR A 197 12.95 -18.65 13.64
C THR A 197 12.49 -20.10 13.82
N TYR A 198 13.39 -20.95 14.31
CA TYR A 198 13.09 -22.31 14.72
C TYR A 198 13.78 -22.67 16.04
N ARG A 199 13.24 -23.67 16.74
CA ARG A 199 13.84 -24.24 17.95
C ARG A 199 13.84 -25.76 17.90
N VAL A 200 14.77 -26.38 18.62
CA VAL A 200 14.95 -27.82 18.64
C VAL A 200 14.86 -28.35 20.07
N ARG A 201 13.97 -29.33 20.31
CA ARG A 201 13.74 -29.96 21.61
C ARG A 201 13.68 -31.48 21.46
N GLY A 202 14.80 -32.16 21.63
CA GLY A 202 14.88 -33.61 21.35
C GLY A 202 14.54 -33.86 19.88
N GLU A 203 13.58 -34.72 19.60
CA GLU A 203 13.10 -35.03 18.24
C GLU A 203 12.01 -34.06 17.71
N ILE A 204 11.69 -33.01 18.47
CA ILE A 204 10.69 -32.01 18.08
C ILE A 204 11.40 -30.77 17.54
N ILE A 205 11.06 -30.39 16.31
CA ILE A 205 11.49 -29.13 15.70
C ILE A 205 10.27 -28.24 15.51
N ASP A 206 10.23 -27.12 16.22
CA ASP A 206 9.22 -26.10 16.02
C ASP A 206 9.78 -25.00 15.12
N VAL A 207 9.06 -24.66 14.05
CA VAL A 207 9.41 -23.63 13.07
C VAL A 207 8.28 -22.63 13.04
N HIS A 208 8.57 -21.33 13.11
CA HIS A 208 7.58 -20.28 12.89
C HIS A 208 7.78 -19.69 11.49
N PRO A 209 6.98 -20.10 10.49
CA PRO A 209 7.15 -19.66 9.10
C PRO A 209 7.09 -18.14 8.98
N ALA A 210 7.98 -17.55 8.20
CA ALA A 210 8.11 -16.09 8.08
C ALA A 210 6.86 -15.43 7.46
N GLU A 211 6.14 -16.17 6.63
CA GLU A 211 4.90 -15.74 5.99
C GLU A 211 3.65 -16.00 6.84
N SER A 212 3.78 -16.77 7.91
CA SER A 212 2.66 -17.10 8.80
C SER A 212 2.37 -15.95 9.76
N GLU A 213 1.10 -15.64 9.94
CA GLU A 213 0.68 -14.61 10.89
C GLU A 213 0.62 -15.16 12.33
N MET A 214 0.04 -16.34 12.53
CA MET A 214 -0.27 -16.85 13.86
C MET A 214 0.18 -18.29 14.11
N GLU A 215 0.31 -19.09 13.06
CA GLU A 215 0.52 -20.53 13.21
C GLU A 215 2.00 -20.88 13.08
N ALA A 216 2.56 -21.56 14.07
CA ALA A 216 3.85 -22.23 13.95
C ALA A 216 3.64 -23.69 13.55
N LEU A 217 4.66 -24.27 12.92
CA LEU A 217 4.72 -25.66 12.52
C LEU A 217 5.54 -26.45 13.54
N ARG A 218 4.97 -27.53 14.07
CA ARG A 218 5.67 -28.56 14.83
C ARG A 218 5.95 -29.76 13.95
N ILE A 219 7.19 -30.18 13.91
CA ILE A 219 7.69 -31.36 13.18
C ILE A 219 8.19 -32.35 14.24
N GLU A 220 7.52 -33.49 14.36
CA GLU A 220 7.91 -34.57 15.28
C GLU A 220 8.61 -35.67 14.48
N LEU A 221 9.85 -35.94 14.83
CA LEU A 221 10.67 -36.99 14.21
C LEU A 221 10.66 -38.25 15.09
N PHE A 222 10.72 -39.41 14.45
CA PHE A 222 10.97 -40.68 15.12
C PHE A 222 11.82 -41.57 14.21
N ASP A 223 12.97 -42.04 14.70
CA ASP A 223 13.90 -42.90 13.96
C ASP A 223 14.26 -42.39 12.54
N GLY A 224 14.44 -41.07 12.41
CA GLY A 224 14.78 -40.41 11.14
C GLY A 224 13.62 -40.25 10.15
N GLU A 225 12.39 -40.36 10.62
CA GLU A 225 11.15 -40.21 9.84
C GLU A 225 10.23 -39.13 10.47
N ILE A 226 9.53 -38.35 9.64
CA ILE A 226 8.50 -37.41 10.10
C ILE A 226 7.26 -38.21 10.55
N GLU A 227 7.12 -38.39 11.85
CA GLU A 227 5.97 -39.10 12.44
C GLU A 227 4.69 -38.24 12.38
N GLN A 228 4.82 -36.94 12.65
CA GLN A 228 3.69 -36.02 12.75
C GLN A 228 4.07 -34.58 12.38
N LEU A 229 3.14 -33.91 11.69
CA LEU A 229 3.14 -32.47 11.48
C LEU A 229 1.91 -31.85 12.12
N ALA A 230 2.09 -30.77 12.88
CA ALA A 230 0.99 -30.06 13.52
C ALA A 230 1.18 -28.54 13.42
N LEU A 231 0.10 -27.81 13.16
CA LEU A 231 0.06 -26.37 13.35
C LEU A 231 -0.37 -26.09 14.78
N PHE A 232 0.32 -25.17 15.42
CA PHE A 232 0.11 -24.82 16.82
C PHE A 232 0.32 -23.33 17.04
N ASP A 233 -0.22 -22.83 18.14
CA ASP A 233 0.00 -21.46 18.59
C ASP A 233 1.39 -21.34 19.24
N PRO A 234 2.31 -20.52 18.68
CA PRO A 234 3.69 -20.40 19.18
C PRO A 234 3.80 -19.88 20.62
N LEU A 235 2.76 -19.20 21.12
CA LEU A 235 2.74 -18.62 22.46
C LEU A 235 2.23 -19.60 23.52
N THR A 236 1.05 -20.19 23.29
CA THR A 236 0.45 -21.13 24.25
C THR A 236 0.94 -22.57 24.09
N GLY A 237 1.49 -22.92 22.93
CA GLY A 237 1.84 -24.30 22.59
C GLY A 237 0.65 -25.20 22.22
N SER A 238 -0.57 -24.65 22.21
CA SER A 238 -1.79 -25.41 21.90
C SER A 238 -1.81 -25.86 20.43
N ILE A 239 -2.05 -27.15 20.21
CA ILE A 239 -2.17 -27.71 18.86
C ILE A 239 -3.52 -27.26 18.28
N ILE A 240 -3.45 -26.55 17.15
CA ILE A 240 -4.61 -26.07 16.41
C ILE A 240 -5.13 -27.22 15.54
N LYS A 241 -4.24 -27.84 14.76
CA LYS A 241 -4.59 -28.98 13.90
C LYS A 241 -3.37 -29.81 13.51
N ARG A 242 -3.60 -31.10 13.24
CA ARG A 242 -2.61 -31.99 12.62
C ARG A 242 -2.78 -31.98 11.11
N ILE A 243 -1.68 -32.01 10.37
CA ILE A 243 -1.68 -31.90 8.91
C ILE A 243 -0.82 -33.00 8.27
N PRO A 244 -1.15 -33.48 7.06
CA PRO A 244 -0.37 -34.51 6.39
C PRO A 244 0.90 -33.96 5.72
N ARG A 245 0.88 -32.68 5.30
CA ARG A 245 1.95 -32.03 4.55
C ARG A 245 2.01 -30.54 4.87
N TYR A 246 3.21 -29.96 4.87
CA TYR A 246 3.43 -28.52 4.95
C TYR A 246 4.61 -28.12 4.07
N THR A 247 4.59 -26.89 3.53
CA THR A 247 5.72 -26.31 2.79
C THR A 247 6.19 -25.07 3.51
N VAL A 248 7.45 -25.05 3.96
CA VAL A 248 8.12 -23.89 4.54
C VAL A 248 8.83 -23.12 3.43
N TYR A 249 8.57 -21.82 3.34
CA TYR A 249 9.17 -20.92 2.34
C TYR A 249 10.34 -20.14 2.93
N PRO A 250 11.27 -19.62 2.09
CA PRO A 250 12.37 -18.77 2.56
C PRO A 250 11.90 -17.55 3.35
N LYS A 251 12.69 -17.18 4.36
CA LYS A 251 12.41 -16.04 5.23
C LYS A 251 12.40 -14.70 4.48
N THR A 252 13.08 -14.61 3.34
CA THR A 252 13.23 -13.38 2.57
C THR A 252 13.07 -13.63 1.08
N HIS A 253 12.55 -12.63 0.35
CA HIS A 253 12.47 -12.67 -1.11
C HIS A 253 13.83 -12.68 -1.81
N TYR A 254 14.92 -12.28 -1.14
CA TYR A 254 16.27 -12.27 -1.74
C TYR A 254 17.09 -13.53 -1.41
N ALA A 255 16.44 -14.56 -0.87
CA ALA A 255 17.11 -15.82 -0.60
C ALA A 255 17.65 -16.39 -1.92
N SER A 256 18.96 -16.61 -1.97
CA SER A 256 19.69 -17.09 -3.14
C SER A 256 20.37 -18.41 -2.82
N THR A 257 20.46 -19.30 -3.81
CA THR A 257 21.18 -20.56 -3.63
C THR A 257 22.69 -20.32 -3.51
N ARG A 258 23.41 -21.23 -2.84
CA ARG A 258 24.89 -21.16 -2.74
C ARG A 258 25.56 -21.11 -4.12
N GLU A 259 25.00 -21.84 -5.09
CA GLU A 259 25.48 -21.82 -6.47
C GLU A 259 25.35 -20.43 -7.10
N SER A 260 24.20 -19.77 -6.93
CA SER A 260 23.98 -18.41 -7.43
C SER A 260 24.92 -17.39 -6.80
N VAL A 261 25.20 -17.50 -5.49
CA VAL A 261 26.15 -16.61 -4.80
C VAL A 261 27.58 -16.80 -5.32
N LEU A 262 28.04 -18.05 -5.49
CA LEU A 262 29.40 -18.31 -6.01
C LEU A 262 29.57 -17.80 -7.43
N ASN A 263 28.58 -18.00 -8.30
CA ASN A 263 28.59 -17.45 -9.65
C ASN A 263 28.59 -15.91 -9.65
N ALA A 264 27.78 -15.30 -8.79
CA ALA A 264 27.76 -13.85 -8.62
C ALA A 264 29.13 -13.30 -8.21
N ILE A 265 29.82 -13.94 -7.26
CA ILE A 265 31.17 -13.56 -6.83
C ILE A 265 32.14 -13.51 -8.02
N ASP A 266 32.13 -14.53 -8.88
CA ASP A 266 33.05 -14.61 -10.02
C ASP A 266 32.73 -13.55 -11.08
N THR A 267 31.46 -13.33 -11.39
CA THR A 267 31.01 -12.33 -12.37
C THR A 267 31.20 -10.89 -11.86
N ILE A 268 31.06 -10.64 -10.56
CA ILE A 268 31.35 -9.34 -9.93
C ILE A 268 32.85 -9.02 -9.99
N LYS A 269 33.73 -10.01 -9.77
CA LYS A 269 35.19 -9.82 -9.88
C LYS A 269 35.60 -9.39 -11.29
N LEU A 270 34.99 -9.99 -12.31
CA LEU A 270 35.23 -9.62 -13.71
C LEU A 270 34.79 -8.18 -13.99
N GLU A 271 33.56 -7.82 -13.62
CA GLU A 271 33.05 -6.45 -13.81
C GLU A 271 33.89 -5.41 -13.04
N LEU A 272 34.32 -5.74 -11.82
CA LEU A 272 35.18 -4.87 -11.02
C LEU A 272 36.50 -4.59 -11.73
N ALA A 273 37.16 -5.62 -12.27
CA ALA A 273 38.42 -5.46 -12.97
C ALA A 273 38.28 -4.53 -14.19
N GLU A 274 37.28 -4.79 -15.05
CA GLU A 274 36.98 -3.95 -16.22
C GLU A 274 36.66 -2.50 -15.83
N ARG A 275 35.86 -2.31 -14.78
CA ARG A 275 35.49 -0.97 -14.32
C ARG A 275 36.68 -0.21 -13.76
N LEU A 276 37.57 -0.88 -13.02
CA LEU A 276 38.79 -0.26 -12.49
C LEU A 276 39.74 0.18 -13.62
N GLU A 277 39.94 -0.65 -14.65
CA GLU A 277 40.72 -0.26 -15.82
C GLU A 277 40.16 0.99 -16.50
N SER A 278 38.84 1.06 -16.69
CA SER A 278 38.17 2.25 -17.23
C SER A 278 38.36 3.49 -16.35
N LEU A 279 38.33 3.36 -15.02
CA LEU A 279 38.51 4.50 -14.11
C LEU A 279 39.96 4.98 -14.08
N TYR A 280 40.93 4.06 -14.09
CA TYR A 280 42.35 4.40 -14.18
C TYR A 280 42.69 5.10 -15.50
N ALA A 281 42.15 4.62 -16.64
CA ALA A 281 42.33 5.26 -17.94
C ALA A 281 41.76 6.69 -17.99
N GLN A 282 40.73 6.98 -17.18
CA GLN A 282 40.13 8.32 -17.04
C GLN A 282 40.78 9.17 -15.94
N ASN A 283 41.85 8.67 -15.30
CA ASN A 283 42.53 9.30 -14.16
C ASN A 283 41.61 9.55 -12.94
N LYS A 284 40.57 8.73 -12.77
CA LYS A 284 39.61 8.75 -11.65
C LYS A 284 40.09 7.86 -10.51
N LEU A 285 41.21 8.25 -9.91
CA LEU A 285 41.93 7.43 -8.93
C LEU A 285 41.16 7.24 -7.62
N LEU A 286 40.47 8.30 -7.15
CA LEU A 286 39.69 8.26 -5.91
C LEU A 286 38.47 7.34 -6.06
N GLU A 287 37.76 7.45 -7.17
CA GLU A 287 36.62 6.61 -7.51
C GLU A 287 37.03 5.14 -7.64
N ALA A 288 38.18 4.87 -8.27
CA ALA A 288 38.72 3.53 -8.39
C ALA A 288 39.05 2.91 -7.02
N GLN A 289 39.75 3.66 -6.16
CA GLN A 289 40.08 3.20 -4.80
C GLN A 289 38.82 2.91 -3.98
N ARG A 290 37.85 3.82 -4.00
CA ARG A 290 36.57 3.69 -3.30
C ARG A 290 35.80 2.46 -3.76
N LEU A 291 35.67 2.28 -5.07
CA LEU A 291 34.94 1.16 -5.67
C LEU A 291 35.60 -0.17 -5.31
N GLN A 292 36.93 -0.24 -5.41
CA GLN A 292 37.70 -1.44 -5.11
C GLN A 292 37.52 -1.87 -3.65
N GLN A 293 37.75 -0.96 -2.70
CA GLN A 293 37.64 -1.26 -1.27
C GLN A 293 36.25 -1.79 -0.90
N ARG A 294 35.19 -1.09 -1.34
CA ARG A 294 33.82 -1.48 -1.03
C ARG A 294 33.45 -2.83 -1.66
N THR A 295 33.76 -3.00 -2.94
CA THR A 295 33.37 -4.23 -3.66
C THR A 295 34.13 -5.45 -3.12
N GLN A 296 35.40 -5.31 -2.74
CA GLN A 296 36.18 -6.39 -2.14
C GLN A 296 35.60 -6.82 -0.78
N TYR A 297 35.24 -5.85 0.07
CA TYR A 297 34.57 -6.14 1.34
C TYR A 297 33.24 -6.88 1.13
N ASP A 298 32.41 -6.42 0.19
CA ASP A 298 31.14 -7.07 -0.13
C ASP A 298 31.36 -8.51 -0.66
N LEU A 299 32.41 -8.75 -1.46
CA LEU A 299 32.80 -10.08 -1.95
C LEU A 299 33.26 -11.02 -0.84
N GLU A 300 34.05 -10.55 0.12
CA GLU A 300 34.47 -11.32 1.29
C GLU A 300 33.26 -11.75 2.13
N MET A 301 32.34 -10.82 2.39
CA MET A 301 31.11 -11.09 3.13
C MET A 301 30.22 -12.12 2.40
N MET A 302 30.06 -11.99 1.08
CA MET A 302 29.33 -12.99 0.28
C MET A 302 29.99 -14.37 0.30
N ALA A 303 31.32 -14.45 0.32
CA ALA A 303 32.04 -15.74 0.33
C ALA A 303 31.92 -16.46 1.69
N GLU A 304 32.05 -15.72 2.79
CA GLU A 304 32.04 -16.28 4.16
C GLU A 304 30.63 -16.52 4.69
N VAL A 305 29.72 -15.56 4.51
CA VAL A 305 28.39 -15.54 5.13
C VAL A 305 27.29 -15.87 4.12
N GLY A 306 27.56 -15.78 2.82
CA GLY A 306 26.53 -15.92 1.78
C GLY A 306 25.67 -14.66 1.59
N PHE A 307 26.00 -13.56 2.28
CA PHE A 307 25.24 -12.32 2.29
C PHE A 307 26.14 -11.10 2.57
N CYS A 308 25.78 -9.93 2.05
CA CYS A 308 26.41 -8.65 2.39
C CYS A 308 25.34 -7.54 2.54
N THR A 309 25.68 -6.47 3.26
CA THR A 309 24.77 -5.31 3.39
C THR A 309 24.64 -4.60 2.05
N GLY A 310 23.41 -4.43 1.57
CA GLY A 310 23.19 -3.83 0.24
C GLY A 310 23.33 -4.83 -0.90
N ILE A 311 23.18 -6.15 -0.62
CA ILE A 311 23.26 -7.24 -1.59
C ILE A 311 22.36 -7.03 -2.81
N GLU A 312 21.27 -6.26 -2.68
CA GLU A 312 20.36 -5.93 -3.78
C GLU A 312 21.08 -5.23 -4.93
N ASN A 313 22.18 -4.50 -4.68
CA ASN A 313 22.99 -3.87 -5.72
C ASN A 313 23.71 -4.86 -6.64
N TYR A 314 23.78 -6.13 -6.23
CA TYR A 314 24.34 -7.24 -7.01
C TYR A 314 23.24 -8.16 -7.57
N SER A 315 21.97 -7.75 -7.52
CA SER A 315 20.82 -8.58 -7.92
C SER A 315 20.92 -9.14 -9.34
N ARG A 316 21.45 -8.38 -10.31
CA ARG A 316 21.69 -8.91 -11.67
C ARG A 316 22.61 -10.12 -11.67
N HIS A 317 23.72 -10.04 -10.95
CA HIS A 317 24.70 -11.13 -10.85
C HIS A 317 24.10 -12.34 -10.14
N LEU A 318 23.33 -12.11 -9.07
CA LEU A 318 22.64 -13.17 -8.32
C LEU A 318 21.56 -13.87 -9.14
N THR A 319 20.84 -13.14 -9.98
CA THR A 319 19.76 -13.67 -10.83
C THR A 319 20.24 -14.15 -12.20
N ARG A 320 21.54 -14.01 -12.51
CA ARG A 320 22.17 -14.42 -13.78
C ARG A 320 21.52 -13.77 -15.02
N ARG A 321 20.91 -12.60 -14.83
CA ARG A 321 20.26 -11.79 -15.87
C ARG A 321 21.30 -11.07 -16.73
N ALA A 322 20.93 -10.74 -17.96
CA ALA A 322 21.82 -10.00 -18.86
C ALA A 322 21.93 -8.52 -18.41
N PRO A 323 23.04 -7.81 -18.73
CA PRO A 323 23.15 -6.38 -18.49
C PRO A 323 21.97 -5.61 -19.11
N GLY A 324 21.40 -4.67 -18.34
CA GLY A 324 20.22 -3.91 -18.74
C GLY A 324 18.88 -4.57 -18.39
N GLU A 325 18.82 -5.86 -18.08
CA GLU A 325 17.58 -6.52 -17.64
C GLU A 325 17.27 -6.19 -16.16
N PRO A 326 16.00 -5.90 -15.81
CA PRO A 326 15.62 -5.69 -14.43
C PRO A 326 15.61 -7.01 -13.65
N PRO A 327 15.73 -6.96 -12.30
CA PRO A 327 15.43 -8.11 -11.47
C PRO A 327 13.97 -8.56 -11.65
N PRO A 328 13.66 -9.83 -11.34
CA PRO A 328 12.28 -10.30 -11.23
C PRO A 328 11.47 -9.41 -10.29
N THR A 329 10.19 -9.26 -10.53
CA THR A 329 9.26 -8.40 -9.78
C THR A 329 8.01 -9.19 -9.41
N LEU A 330 7.05 -8.58 -8.71
CA LEU A 330 5.79 -9.27 -8.42
C LEU A 330 5.05 -9.69 -9.69
N PHE A 331 5.23 -8.98 -10.81
CA PHE A 331 4.63 -9.33 -12.10
C PHE A 331 5.15 -10.66 -12.64
N ASP A 332 6.39 -11.05 -12.32
CA ASP A 332 6.95 -12.34 -12.73
C ASP A 332 6.43 -13.51 -11.84
N TYR A 333 5.75 -13.20 -10.73
CA TYR A 333 5.03 -14.18 -9.90
C TYR A 333 3.56 -14.32 -10.30
N LEU A 334 3.05 -13.45 -11.18
CA LEU A 334 1.66 -13.53 -11.63
C LEU A 334 1.48 -14.68 -12.64
N PRO A 335 0.39 -15.44 -12.53
CA PRO A 335 0.07 -16.42 -13.56
C PRO A 335 -0.33 -15.73 -14.87
N PRO A 336 -0.10 -16.36 -16.05
CA PRO A 336 -0.35 -15.73 -17.35
C PRO A 336 -1.80 -15.29 -17.59
N ASP A 337 -2.76 -15.89 -16.90
CA ASP A 337 -4.20 -15.63 -17.01
C ASP A 337 -4.74 -14.64 -15.97
N ALA A 338 -3.86 -14.01 -15.18
CA ALA A 338 -4.21 -13.05 -14.14
C ALA A 338 -4.98 -11.83 -14.66
N LEU A 339 -5.62 -11.12 -13.74
CA LEU A 339 -6.25 -9.81 -13.97
C LEU A 339 -5.42 -8.73 -13.26
N LEU A 340 -5.12 -7.64 -13.96
CA LEU A 340 -4.57 -6.43 -13.37
C LEU A 340 -5.67 -5.37 -13.25
N VAL A 341 -5.84 -4.80 -12.08
CA VAL A 341 -6.70 -3.64 -11.84
C VAL A 341 -5.81 -2.48 -11.44
N VAL A 342 -5.90 -1.35 -12.14
CA VAL A 342 -5.13 -0.15 -11.83
C VAL A 342 -6.09 0.91 -11.32
N ASP A 343 -6.14 1.09 -10.00
CA ASP A 343 -7.02 2.06 -9.36
C ASP A 343 -6.44 3.48 -9.42
N GLU A 344 -7.33 4.47 -9.54
CA GLU A 344 -7.00 5.86 -9.86
C GLU A 344 -5.90 5.95 -10.95
N SER A 345 -6.15 5.25 -12.07
CA SER A 345 -5.16 4.98 -13.13
C SER A 345 -4.44 6.22 -13.66
N HIS A 346 -5.15 7.34 -13.71
CA HIS A 346 -4.62 8.64 -14.15
C HIS A 346 -3.49 9.18 -13.27
N VAL A 347 -3.31 8.66 -12.05
CA VAL A 347 -2.16 8.91 -11.17
C VAL A 347 -1.22 7.71 -11.14
N THR A 348 -1.77 6.50 -10.99
CA THR A 348 -0.98 5.27 -10.81
C THR A 348 -0.11 4.96 -12.03
N VAL A 349 -0.65 5.12 -13.25
CA VAL A 349 0.09 4.87 -14.51
C VAL A 349 1.27 5.83 -14.69
N PRO A 350 1.11 7.17 -14.58
CA PRO A 350 2.25 8.09 -14.60
C PRO A 350 3.28 7.82 -13.50
N GLN A 351 2.84 7.42 -12.30
CA GLN A 351 3.75 7.11 -11.20
C GLN A 351 4.64 5.90 -11.53
N ILE A 352 4.08 4.83 -12.11
CA ILE A 352 4.83 3.66 -12.59
C ILE A 352 5.95 4.10 -13.54
N GLY A 353 5.65 4.94 -14.53
CA GLY A 353 6.64 5.44 -15.48
C GLY A 353 7.71 6.37 -14.87
N ALA A 354 7.42 7.00 -13.74
CA ALA A 354 8.35 7.92 -13.07
C ALA A 354 9.38 7.19 -12.18
N MET A 355 9.05 6.01 -11.63
CA MET A 355 9.89 5.31 -10.65
C MET A 355 11.30 5.00 -11.17
N TYR A 356 11.40 4.49 -12.41
CA TYR A 356 12.67 4.18 -13.04
C TYR A 356 13.58 5.40 -13.21
N ARG A 357 13.04 6.53 -13.66
CA ARG A 357 13.84 7.73 -13.95
C ARG A 357 14.47 8.29 -12.68
N GLY A 358 13.71 8.32 -11.58
CA GLY A 358 14.21 8.76 -10.28
C GLY A 358 15.30 7.84 -9.72
N ASP A 359 15.09 6.52 -9.80
CA ASP A 359 16.07 5.53 -9.34
C ASP A 359 17.37 5.60 -10.14
N ARG A 360 17.27 5.64 -11.47
CA ARG A 360 18.42 5.73 -12.38
C ARG A 360 19.26 6.98 -12.16
N ALA A 361 18.65 8.16 -12.05
CA ALA A 361 19.38 9.41 -11.82
C ALA A 361 20.18 9.39 -10.50
N ARG A 362 19.62 8.79 -9.44
CA ARG A 362 20.31 8.61 -8.15
C ARG A 362 21.49 7.65 -8.28
N LYS A 363 21.28 6.50 -8.91
CA LYS A 363 22.31 5.45 -9.03
C LYS A 363 23.42 5.78 -10.02
N GLU A 364 23.12 6.48 -11.13
CA GLU A 364 24.14 6.95 -12.07
C GLU A 364 25.17 7.83 -11.36
N THR A 365 24.71 8.69 -10.44
CA THR A 365 25.62 9.49 -9.61
C THR A 365 26.53 8.60 -8.75
N LEU A 366 25.99 7.58 -8.05
CA LEU A 366 26.80 6.64 -7.26
C LEU A 366 27.85 5.90 -8.11
N VAL A 367 27.47 5.44 -9.30
CA VAL A 367 28.36 4.71 -10.23
C VAL A 367 29.44 5.62 -10.81
N ASN A 368 29.10 6.85 -11.17
CA ASN A 368 30.03 7.82 -11.74
C ASN A 368 31.13 8.23 -10.75
N PHE A 369 30.80 8.24 -9.45
CA PHE A 369 31.71 8.58 -8.35
C PHE A 369 32.25 7.34 -7.60
N GLY A 370 32.17 6.15 -8.19
CA GLY A 370 32.84 4.95 -7.66
C GLY A 370 32.28 4.40 -6.35
N PHE A 371 31.03 4.69 -5.99
CA PHE A 371 30.37 4.08 -4.82
C PHE A 371 29.78 2.70 -5.14
N ARG A 372 29.38 2.46 -6.39
CA ARG A 372 28.77 1.20 -6.85
C ARG A 372 29.26 0.83 -8.25
N LEU A 373 29.20 -0.47 -8.56
CA LEU A 373 29.45 -0.99 -9.92
C LEU A 373 28.34 -0.57 -10.90
N PRO A 374 28.61 -0.53 -12.21
CA PRO A 374 27.60 -0.28 -13.23
C PRO A 374 26.38 -1.20 -13.11
N SER A 375 26.57 -2.47 -12.76
CA SER A 375 25.51 -3.45 -12.47
C SER A 375 24.50 -3.03 -11.41
N ALA A 376 24.85 -2.10 -10.51
CA ALA A 376 23.89 -1.57 -9.55
C ALA A 376 22.73 -0.81 -10.23
N LEU A 377 22.93 -0.30 -11.45
CA LEU A 377 21.87 0.31 -12.29
C LEU A 377 20.84 -0.71 -12.76
N ASP A 378 21.23 -1.99 -12.84
CA ASP A 378 20.35 -3.08 -13.24
C ASP A 378 19.45 -3.53 -12.07
N ASN A 379 19.83 -3.23 -10.82
CA ASN A 379 18.92 -3.33 -9.66
C ASN A 379 17.93 -2.15 -9.68
N ARG A 380 16.85 -2.23 -10.42
CA ARG A 380 15.95 -1.09 -10.65
C ARG A 380 14.49 -1.54 -10.73
N PRO A 381 13.52 -0.63 -10.55
CA PRO A 381 12.16 -0.93 -10.94
C PRO A 381 12.05 -1.11 -12.47
N LEU A 382 10.94 -1.72 -12.90
CA LEU A 382 10.62 -1.84 -14.31
C LEU A 382 10.55 -0.46 -14.99
N GLN A 383 11.03 -0.40 -16.22
CA GLN A 383 10.69 0.67 -17.17
C GLN A 383 9.21 0.57 -17.54
N PHE A 384 8.65 1.64 -18.06
CA PHE A 384 7.22 1.67 -18.39
C PHE A 384 6.87 0.62 -19.46
N GLU A 385 7.72 0.47 -20.46
CA GLU A 385 7.59 -0.49 -21.55
C GLU A 385 7.74 -1.94 -21.05
N GLU A 386 8.60 -2.17 -20.06
CA GLU A 386 8.78 -3.47 -19.42
C GLU A 386 7.59 -3.87 -18.55
N TRP A 387 6.98 -2.89 -17.87
CA TRP A 387 5.72 -3.07 -17.14
C TRP A 387 4.57 -3.36 -18.10
N GLU A 388 4.46 -2.61 -19.19
CA GLU A 388 3.42 -2.82 -20.20
C GLU A 388 3.51 -4.23 -20.82
N ALA A 389 4.71 -4.69 -21.15
CA ALA A 389 4.93 -6.03 -21.71
C ALA A 389 4.60 -7.17 -20.73
N ARG A 390 4.71 -6.93 -19.42
CA ARG A 390 4.39 -7.91 -18.35
C ARG A 390 2.97 -7.79 -17.83
N SER A 391 2.27 -6.70 -18.16
CA SER A 391 0.93 -6.46 -17.65
C SER A 391 -0.03 -7.47 -18.27
N PRO A 392 -0.76 -8.25 -17.45
CA PRO A 392 -1.78 -9.14 -17.97
C PRO A 392 -3.00 -8.32 -18.44
N ARG A 393 -4.12 -9.00 -18.70
CA ARG A 393 -5.37 -8.30 -19.02
C ARG A 393 -5.69 -7.27 -17.94
N THR A 394 -5.91 -6.02 -18.35
CA THR A 394 -5.93 -4.87 -17.44
C THR A 394 -7.27 -4.14 -17.47
N ILE A 395 -7.78 -3.78 -16.29
CA ILE A 395 -8.89 -2.83 -16.12
C ILE A 395 -8.35 -1.57 -15.44
N PHE A 396 -8.36 -0.45 -16.17
CA PHE A 396 -8.07 0.86 -15.62
C PHE A 396 -9.32 1.42 -14.95
N VAL A 397 -9.19 1.89 -13.71
CA VAL A 397 -10.31 2.43 -12.93
C VAL A 397 -10.02 3.89 -12.61
N SER A 398 -10.87 4.80 -13.10
CA SER A 398 -10.68 6.24 -12.89
C SER A 398 -11.97 7.02 -13.15
N ALA A 399 -12.19 8.11 -12.41
CA ALA A 399 -13.24 9.08 -12.73
C ALA A 399 -12.86 10.01 -13.89
N THR A 400 -11.55 10.10 -14.15
CA THR A 400 -10.91 10.98 -15.13
C THR A 400 -9.77 10.22 -15.81
N PRO A 401 -10.05 9.21 -16.65
CA PRO A 401 -9.00 8.43 -17.32
C PRO A 401 -8.01 9.33 -18.06
N GLY A 402 -6.72 9.02 -17.97
CA GLY A 402 -5.67 9.71 -18.70
C GLY A 402 -5.64 9.35 -20.18
N LYS A 403 -4.69 9.95 -20.92
CA LYS A 403 -4.52 9.70 -22.36
C LYS A 403 -4.17 8.24 -22.65
N TYR A 404 -3.28 7.67 -21.84
CA TYR A 404 -2.79 6.30 -22.02
C TYR A 404 -3.94 5.30 -21.94
N GLU A 405 -4.81 5.42 -20.94
CA GLU A 405 -5.93 4.50 -20.71
C GLU A 405 -6.95 4.57 -21.85
N LEU A 406 -7.26 5.78 -22.32
CA LEU A 406 -8.16 5.99 -23.46
C LEU A 406 -7.57 5.46 -24.77
N GLU A 407 -6.29 5.69 -25.03
CA GLU A 407 -5.60 5.15 -26.22
C GLU A 407 -5.57 3.62 -26.20
N LYS A 408 -5.25 3.02 -25.06
CA LYS A 408 -5.21 1.56 -24.87
C LYS A 408 -6.58 0.89 -24.94
N SER A 409 -7.63 1.61 -24.54
CA SER A 409 -9.01 1.13 -24.65
C SER A 409 -9.67 1.51 -25.98
N GLN A 410 -8.91 2.04 -26.95
CA GLN A 410 -9.41 2.50 -28.26
C GLN A 410 -10.55 3.53 -28.16
N GLY A 411 -10.57 4.31 -27.08
CA GLY A 411 -11.63 5.27 -26.76
C GLY A 411 -12.90 4.67 -26.16
N GLU A 412 -13.04 3.34 -26.10
CA GLU A 412 -14.18 2.66 -25.49
C GLU A 412 -14.06 2.69 -23.96
N VAL A 413 -15.10 3.17 -23.29
CA VAL A 413 -15.16 3.25 -21.83
C VAL A 413 -16.44 2.60 -21.30
N VAL A 414 -16.31 1.85 -20.22
CA VAL A 414 -17.44 1.35 -19.45
C VAL A 414 -17.80 2.41 -18.41
N GLU A 415 -18.92 3.09 -18.61
CA GLU A 415 -19.38 4.13 -17.68
C GLU A 415 -19.99 3.53 -16.41
N LEU A 416 -19.66 4.13 -15.27
CA LEU A 416 -20.25 3.87 -13.96
C LEU A 416 -20.50 5.21 -13.25
N VAL A 417 -21.55 5.91 -13.68
CA VAL A 417 -21.84 7.31 -13.26
C VAL A 417 -23.05 7.41 -12.35
N VAL A 418 -24.03 6.51 -12.46
CA VAL A 418 -25.20 6.46 -11.56
C VAL A 418 -24.81 5.82 -10.23
N ARG A 419 -25.03 6.54 -9.13
CA ARG A 419 -24.72 6.08 -7.77
C ARG A 419 -25.87 5.23 -7.22
N PRO A 420 -25.57 4.16 -6.45
CA PRO A 420 -26.61 3.33 -5.82
C PRO A 420 -27.60 4.12 -4.93
N THR A 421 -27.14 5.18 -4.27
CA THR A 421 -27.97 6.01 -3.38
C THR A 421 -28.79 7.09 -4.09
N GLY A 422 -28.69 7.16 -5.43
CA GLY A 422 -29.33 8.22 -6.23
C GLY A 422 -28.67 9.59 -6.10
N LEU A 423 -27.54 9.73 -5.39
CA LEU A 423 -26.80 10.99 -5.31
C LEU A 423 -26.30 11.42 -6.70
N VAL A 424 -26.43 12.72 -6.97
CA VAL A 424 -26.10 13.34 -8.25
C VAL A 424 -24.84 14.20 -8.13
N ASP A 425 -24.16 14.42 -9.25
CA ASP A 425 -23.04 15.37 -9.33
C ASP A 425 -23.56 16.78 -8.98
N PRO A 426 -22.80 17.58 -8.20
CA PRO A 426 -23.29 18.84 -7.65
C PRO A 426 -23.49 19.90 -8.75
N PRO A 427 -24.40 20.86 -8.56
CA PRO A 427 -24.46 22.04 -9.40
C PRO A 427 -23.18 22.87 -9.21
N VAL A 428 -22.71 23.47 -10.30
CA VAL A 428 -21.48 24.27 -10.34
C VAL A 428 -21.83 25.72 -10.66
N GLU A 429 -21.40 26.66 -9.83
CA GLU A 429 -21.54 28.10 -10.06
C GLU A 429 -20.18 28.75 -10.34
N ILE A 430 -20.15 29.72 -11.24
CA ILE A 430 -18.96 30.53 -11.52
C ILE A 430 -19.20 31.93 -10.95
N ARG A 431 -18.26 32.42 -10.14
CA ARG A 431 -18.34 33.75 -9.51
C ARG A 431 -17.07 34.57 -9.75
N PRO A 432 -17.12 35.92 -9.77
CA PRO A 432 -15.96 36.76 -10.02
C PRO A 432 -14.88 36.63 -8.93
N VAL A 433 -13.60 36.81 -9.31
CA VAL A 433 -12.46 36.71 -8.37
C VAL A 433 -12.42 37.90 -7.40
N ALA A 434 -12.88 39.08 -7.84
CA ALA A 434 -12.75 40.33 -7.10
C ALA A 434 -13.34 40.31 -5.68
N THR A 435 -14.43 39.55 -5.47
CA THR A 435 -15.12 39.44 -4.17
C THR A 435 -15.06 38.03 -3.59
N GLN A 436 -14.12 37.20 -4.06
CA GLN A 436 -14.12 35.76 -3.77
C GLN A 436 -14.01 35.41 -2.28
N VAL A 437 -13.28 36.22 -1.49
CA VAL A 437 -13.08 35.94 -0.06
C VAL A 437 -14.33 36.29 0.75
N ASP A 438 -14.91 37.46 0.51
CA ASP A 438 -16.14 37.92 1.19
C ASP A 438 -17.34 37.03 0.84
N ASP A 439 -17.48 36.66 -0.43
CA ASP A 439 -18.52 35.76 -0.92
C ASP A 439 -18.37 34.35 -0.32
N LEU A 440 -17.13 33.84 -0.27
CA LEU A 440 -16.82 32.56 0.36
C LEU A 440 -17.16 32.56 1.84
N LEU A 441 -16.85 33.64 2.57
CA LEU A 441 -17.17 33.76 3.99
C LEU A 441 -18.68 33.69 4.24
N SER A 442 -19.48 34.36 3.39
CA SER A 442 -20.95 34.28 3.46
C SER A 442 -21.45 32.84 3.22
N GLU A 443 -20.98 32.18 2.17
CA GLU A 443 -21.36 30.80 1.85
C GLU A 443 -20.92 29.82 2.97
N ILE A 444 -19.75 30.03 3.57
CA ILE A 444 -19.29 29.26 4.74
C ILE A 444 -20.30 29.37 5.88
N HIS A 445 -20.68 30.59 6.27
CA HIS A 445 -21.63 30.79 7.37
C HIS A 445 -22.98 30.11 7.11
N GLU A 446 -23.48 30.16 5.87
CA GLU A 446 -24.71 29.46 5.49
C GLU A 446 -24.58 27.94 5.65
N ARG A 447 -23.46 27.33 5.25
CA ARG A 447 -23.24 25.89 5.39
C ARG A 447 -23.03 25.46 6.83
N VAL A 448 -22.30 26.24 7.60
CA VAL A 448 -22.09 26.01 9.04
C VAL A 448 -23.42 26.05 9.80
N ALA A 449 -24.31 26.98 9.45
CA ALA A 449 -25.66 27.06 10.04
C ALA A 449 -26.52 25.81 9.75
N MET A 450 -26.25 25.11 8.64
CA MET A 450 -26.90 23.84 8.29
C MET A 450 -26.19 22.61 8.91
N GLY A 451 -25.08 22.82 9.62
CA GLY A 451 -24.26 21.76 10.22
C GLY A 451 -23.34 21.04 9.23
N ASP A 452 -23.17 21.55 8.01
CA ASP A 452 -22.34 20.96 6.96
C ASP A 452 -20.86 21.40 7.06
N ARG A 453 -20.00 20.80 6.22
CA ARG A 453 -18.58 21.14 6.08
C ARG A 453 -18.27 21.75 4.72
N VAL A 454 -17.19 22.53 4.68
CA VAL A 454 -16.71 23.22 3.47
C VAL A 454 -15.26 22.84 3.17
N LEU A 455 -14.99 22.52 1.91
CA LEU A 455 -13.63 22.37 1.40
C LEU A 455 -13.28 23.55 0.50
N VAL A 456 -12.10 24.13 0.70
CA VAL A 456 -11.60 25.24 -0.11
C VAL A 456 -10.26 24.85 -0.72
N THR A 457 -10.10 25.07 -2.03
CA THR A 457 -8.82 24.84 -2.71
C THR A 457 -8.18 26.13 -3.19
N THR A 458 -6.92 26.35 -2.79
CA THR A 458 -6.07 27.47 -3.21
C THR A 458 -4.95 26.98 -4.15
N LEU A 459 -4.10 27.90 -4.62
CA LEU A 459 -2.97 27.56 -5.51
C LEU A 459 -1.63 27.43 -4.78
N THR A 460 -1.46 28.05 -3.61
CA THR A 460 -0.18 28.12 -2.91
C THR A 460 -0.34 27.90 -1.41
N LYS A 461 0.73 27.43 -0.75
CA LYS A 461 0.79 27.22 0.72
C LYS A 461 0.46 28.50 1.46
N ARG A 462 1.14 29.58 1.09
CA ARG A 462 0.95 30.91 1.67
C ARG A 462 -0.50 31.39 1.53
N MET A 463 -1.17 31.14 0.41
CA MET A 463 -2.59 31.49 0.26
C MET A 463 -3.49 30.63 1.15
N ALA A 464 -3.19 29.33 1.32
CA ALA A 464 -3.94 28.48 2.23
C ALA A 464 -3.79 28.94 3.69
N GLU A 465 -2.56 29.24 4.12
CA GLU A 465 -2.24 29.77 5.45
C GLU A 465 -2.92 31.12 5.68
N ASN A 466 -2.69 32.11 4.81
CA ASN A 466 -3.28 33.45 4.94
C ASN A 466 -4.83 33.42 4.93
N LEU A 467 -5.45 32.59 4.08
CA LEU A 467 -6.91 32.47 4.06
C LEU A 467 -7.43 31.83 5.35
N THR A 468 -6.69 30.87 5.90
CA THR A 468 -7.06 30.24 7.17
C THR A 468 -6.97 31.24 8.32
N GLU A 469 -5.91 32.05 8.38
CA GLU A 469 -5.79 33.14 9.37
C GLU A 469 -6.95 34.14 9.25
N TYR A 470 -7.25 34.59 8.04
CA TYR A 470 -8.37 35.51 7.79
C TYR A 470 -9.73 34.91 8.22
N LEU A 471 -10.00 33.66 7.88
CA LEU A 471 -11.25 32.99 8.27
C LEU A 471 -11.36 32.83 9.79
N ASP A 472 -10.24 32.50 10.47
CA ASP A 472 -10.18 32.38 11.93
C ASP A 472 -10.42 33.72 12.64
N GLU A 473 -9.86 34.82 12.11
CA GLU A 473 -10.12 36.20 12.59
C GLU A 473 -11.60 36.63 12.44
N HIS A 474 -12.33 35.99 11.53
CA HIS A 474 -13.75 36.20 11.27
C HIS A 474 -14.65 35.12 11.90
N ASP A 475 -14.20 34.50 13.00
CA ASP A 475 -14.94 33.53 13.82
C ASP A 475 -15.32 32.21 13.12
N VAL A 476 -14.61 31.84 12.03
CA VAL A 476 -14.80 30.54 11.36
C VAL A 476 -13.85 29.51 11.95
N ARG A 477 -14.37 28.35 12.36
CA ARG A 477 -13.54 27.22 12.78
C ARG A 477 -12.87 26.57 11.57
N VAL A 478 -11.60 26.87 11.34
CA VAL A 478 -10.87 26.50 10.11
C VAL A 478 -9.51 25.85 10.42
N ARG A 479 -9.07 24.95 9.52
CA ARG A 479 -7.70 24.42 9.45
C ARG A 479 -7.22 24.41 8.00
N TYR A 480 -5.90 24.42 7.80
CA TYR A 480 -5.30 24.22 6.48
C TYR A 480 -4.70 22.83 6.30
N LEU A 481 -4.51 22.41 5.04
CA LEU A 481 -3.84 21.17 4.67
C LEU A 481 -2.91 21.35 3.46
N HIS A 482 -1.60 21.17 3.67
CA HIS A 482 -0.58 21.26 2.62
C HIS A 482 0.50 20.16 2.75
N SER A 483 1.53 20.20 1.90
CA SER A 483 2.54 19.12 1.80
C SER A 483 3.42 18.93 3.04
N ASP A 484 3.61 19.97 3.85
CA ASP A 484 4.56 19.93 4.97
C ASP A 484 3.93 19.37 6.26
N ILE A 485 2.62 19.09 6.23
CA ILE A 485 1.90 18.42 7.32
C ILE A 485 2.16 16.92 7.21
N ASP A 486 2.59 16.32 8.33
CA ASP A 486 2.86 14.90 8.44
C ASP A 486 1.61 14.06 8.08
N THR A 487 1.83 12.83 7.63
CA THR A 487 0.75 11.92 7.26
C THR A 487 -0.16 11.61 8.45
N VAL A 488 0.38 11.49 9.67
CA VAL A 488 -0.41 11.24 10.88
C VAL A 488 -1.30 12.43 11.21
N GLU A 489 -0.72 13.62 11.30
CA GLU A 489 -1.43 14.87 11.57
C GLU A 489 -2.52 15.13 10.52
N ARG A 490 -2.23 14.81 9.25
CA ARG A 490 -3.21 14.90 8.16
C ARG A 490 -4.45 14.04 8.41
N VAL A 491 -4.29 12.80 8.87
CA VAL A 491 -5.41 11.90 9.19
C VAL A 491 -6.23 12.46 10.36
N GLU A 492 -5.57 13.05 11.36
CA GLU A 492 -6.23 13.71 12.48
C GLU A 492 -7.07 14.91 12.05
N ILE A 493 -6.51 15.80 11.22
CA ILE A 493 -7.22 16.98 10.69
C ILE A 493 -8.47 16.53 9.92
N ILE A 494 -8.35 15.51 9.08
CA ILE A 494 -9.46 14.94 8.30
C ILE A 494 -10.55 14.38 9.21
N ARG A 495 -10.17 13.61 10.24
CA ARG A 495 -11.11 13.09 11.24
C ARG A 495 -11.79 14.22 12.00
N ASP A 496 -11.04 15.23 12.39
CA ASP A 496 -11.52 16.35 13.20
C ASP A 496 -12.54 17.23 12.44
N LEU A 497 -12.38 17.35 11.13
CA LEU A 497 -13.38 17.95 10.24
C LEU A 497 -14.68 17.14 10.26
N ARG A 498 -14.60 15.81 10.11
CA ARG A 498 -15.79 14.92 10.13
C ARG A 498 -16.53 14.99 11.46
N LEU A 499 -15.78 15.00 12.58
CA LEU A 499 -16.33 15.16 13.92
C LEU A 499 -16.90 16.55 14.20
N GLY A 500 -16.69 17.53 13.31
CA GLY A 500 -17.18 18.90 13.50
C GLY A 500 -16.44 19.68 14.58
N LYS A 501 -15.20 19.30 14.87
CA LYS A 501 -14.31 20.11 15.72
C LYS A 501 -13.98 21.44 15.04
N PHE A 502 -13.91 21.43 13.72
CA PHE A 502 -13.88 22.60 12.85
C PHE A 502 -14.75 22.34 11.61
N ASP A 503 -15.07 23.39 10.86
CA ASP A 503 -16.08 23.34 9.79
C ASP A 503 -15.49 23.48 8.38
N VAL A 504 -14.32 24.13 8.26
CA VAL A 504 -13.72 24.49 6.98
C VAL A 504 -12.29 23.97 6.87
N LEU A 505 -11.98 23.29 5.76
CA LEU A 505 -10.63 22.85 5.43
C LEU A 505 -10.11 23.54 4.18
N VAL A 506 -9.01 24.28 4.31
CA VAL A 506 -8.35 24.98 3.21
C VAL A 506 -7.13 24.20 2.77
N GLY A 507 -7.10 23.72 1.53
CA GLY A 507 -5.94 22.99 1.01
C GLY A 507 -5.50 23.45 -0.37
N ILE A 508 -4.38 22.91 -0.84
CA ILE A 508 -3.89 23.15 -2.20
C ILE A 508 -4.37 22.03 -3.12
N ASN A 509 -4.10 20.79 -2.70
CA ASN A 509 -4.41 19.59 -3.45
C ASN A 509 -5.13 18.58 -2.56
N LEU A 510 -6.42 18.82 -2.33
CA LEU A 510 -7.32 17.94 -1.58
C LEU A 510 -7.72 16.67 -2.38
N LEU A 511 -7.04 16.39 -3.49
CA LEU A 511 -7.30 15.23 -4.36
C LEU A 511 -6.62 13.96 -3.86
N ARG A 512 -5.51 14.08 -3.11
CA ARG A 512 -4.64 12.93 -2.77
C ARG A 512 -5.15 12.07 -1.63
N GLU A 513 -5.99 12.59 -0.76
CA GLU A 513 -6.21 12.00 0.57
C GLU A 513 -7.29 10.92 0.66
N GLY A 514 -7.96 10.58 -0.44
CA GLY A 514 -9.13 9.69 -0.34
C GLY A 514 -10.22 10.30 0.55
N LEU A 515 -10.36 11.64 0.56
CA LEU A 515 -11.39 12.35 1.33
C LEU A 515 -12.78 11.91 0.86
N ASP A 516 -13.34 10.96 1.59
CA ASP A 516 -14.70 10.51 1.47
C ASP A 516 -15.48 11.07 2.66
N MET A 517 -16.12 12.23 2.44
CA MET A 517 -16.83 12.97 3.50
C MET A 517 -18.25 13.30 3.04
N PRO A 518 -19.26 12.53 3.48
CA PRO A 518 -20.65 12.88 3.25
C PRO A 518 -21.07 14.20 3.91
N GLU A 519 -20.32 14.66 4.92
CA GLU A 519 -20.58 15.88 5.67
C GLU A 519 -20.26 17.16 4.86
N VAL A 520 -19.50 17.04 3.76
CA VAL A 520 -19.13 18.19 2.92
C VAL A 520 -20.27 18.52 1.95
N SER A 521 -20.85 19.73 2.08
CA SER A 521 -21.89 20.22 1.17
C SER A 521 -21.41 21.28 0.18
N LEU A 522 -20.23 21.88 0.41
CA LEU A 522 -19.70 22.94 -0.43
C LEU A 522 -18.22 22.71 -0.73
N VAL A 523 -17.87 22.83 -2.00
CA VAL A 523 -16.48 22.89 -2.47
C VAL A 523 -16.26 24.23 -3.17
N ALA A 524 -15.31 25.01 -2.67
CA ALA A 524 -14.90 26.27 -3.27
C ALA A 524 -13.52 26.13 -3.94
N ILE A 525 -13.41 26.56 -5.19
CA ILE A 525 -12.18 26.54 -5.97
C ILE A 525 -11.79 27.99 -6.27
N LEU A 526 -10.81 28.51 -5.51
CA LEU A 526 -10.29 29.85 -5.72
C LEU A 526 -9.36 29.87 -6.93
N ASP A 527 -9.33 31.00 -7.64
CA ASP A 527 -8.49 31.19 -8.83
C ASP A 527 -8.66 30.06 -9.86
N ALA A 528 -9.91 29.67 -10.16
CA ALA A 528 -10.23 28.54 -11.01
C ALA A 528 -9.79 28.73 -12.48
N ASP A 529 -9.54 29.98 -12.89
CA ASP A 529 -9.08 30.34 -14.24
C ASP A 529 -7.56 30.35 -14.44
N LYS A 530 -6.80 30.00 -13.40
CA LYS A 530 -5.33 29.86 -13.47
C LYS A 530 -4.99 28.44 -13.91
N GLU A 531 -4.81 28.27 -15.22
CA GLU A 531 -4.44 26.98 -15.78
C GLU A 531 -3.13 26.43 -15.19
N GLY A 532 -3.05 25.12 -15.08
CA GLY A 532 -1.94 24.39 -14.48
C GLY A 532 -2.41 23.04 -13.94
N PHE A 533 -1.52 22.31 -13.28
CA PHE A 533 -1.84 20.99 -12.74
C PHE A 533 -3.06 20.99 -11.81
N LEU A 534 -3.17 21.98 -10.92
CA LEU A 534 -4.26 22.09 -9.93
C LEU A 534 -5.62 22.52 -10.53
N ARG A 535 -5.64 23.01 -11.77
CA ARG A 535 -6.85 23.50 -12.47
C ARG A 535 -7.02 22.85 -13.85
N SER A 536 -6.42 21.68 -14.04
CA SER A 536 -6.67 20.85 -15.23
C SER A 536 -8.10 20.30 -15.20
N THR A 537 -8.62 19.88 -16.37
CA THR A 537 -9.96 19.25 -16.46
C THR A 537 -10.14 18.12 -15.45
N GLY A 538 -9.14 17.24 -15.31
CA GLY A 538 -9.20 16.13 -14.35
C GLY A 538 -9.26 16.62 -12.90
N SER A 539 -8.36 17.54 -12.52
CA SER A 539 -8.30 18.10 -11.17
C SER A 539 -9.59 18.83 -10.78
N LEU A 540 -10.20 19.57 -11.71
CA LEU A 540 -11.47 20.26 -11.49
C LEU A 540 -12.62 19.26 -11.28
N ILE A 541 -12.77 18.26 -12.16
CA ILE A 541 -13.80 17.22 -12.03
C ILE A 541 -13.69 16.49 -10.69
N GLN A 542 -12.48 16.11 -10.28
CA GLN A 542 -12.27 15.42 -9.01
C GLN A 542 -12.56 16.31 -7.80
N THR A 543 -12.17 17.59 -7.86
CA THR A 543 -12.43 18.55 -6.78
C THR A 543 -13.93 18.80 -6.63
N ILE A 544 -14.64 19.03 -7.74
CA ILE A 544 -16.12 19.14 -7.78
C ILE A 544 -16.76 17.88 -7.21
N GLY A 545 -16.25 16.70 -7.57
CA GLY A 545 -16.74 15.40 -7.10
C GLY A 545 -16.68 15.21 -5.57
N ARG A 546 -15.92 16.01 -4.82
CA ARG A 546 -15.91 15.97 -3.34
C ARG A 546 -17.25 16.41 -2.73
N ALA A 547 -18.02 17.27 -3.40
CA ALA A 547 -19.36 17.65 -2.97
C ALA A 547 -20.46 16.67 -3.41
N ALA A 548 -20.14 15.64 -4.21
CA ALA A 548 -21.14 14.72 -4.77
C ALA A 548 -21.65 13.66 -3.78
N ARG A 549 -21.19 13.66 -2.54
CA ARG A 549 -21.61 12.72 -1.48
C ARG A 549 -22.69 13.26 -0.54
N ASN A 550 -23.08 14.51 -0.74
CA ASN A 550 -24.09 15.20 0.07
C ASN A 550 -25.25 15.63 -0.84
N VAL A 551 -26.49 15.44 -0.38
CA VAL A 551 -27.70 15.87 -1.11
C VAL A 551 -27.74 17.38 -1.37
N ARG A 552 -27.13 18.19 -0.49
CA ARG A 552 -26.97 19.65 -0.60
C ARG A 552 -25.65 20.07 -1.27
N GLY A 553 -24.92 19.11 -1.84
CA GLY A 553 -23.65 19.31 -2.51
C GLY A 553 -23.70 20.42 -3.55
N LYS A 554 -22.74 21.35 -3.52
CA LYS A 554 -22.57 22.48 -4.45
C LYS A 554 -21.07 22.73 -4.67
N ALA A 555 -20.69 23.17 -5.88
CA ALA A 555 -19.35 23.66 -6.16
C ALA A 555 -19.37 25.12 -6.63
N ILE A 556 -18.42 25.94 -6.16
CA ILE A 556 -18.23 27.33 -6.59
C ILE A 556 -16.82 27.47 -7.17
N LEU A 557 -16.71 27.93 -8.41
CA LEU A 557 -15.45 28.23 -9.09
C LEU A 557 -15.31 29.75 -9.20
N TYR A 558 -14.34 30.31 -8.47
CA TYR A 558 -14.05 31.74 -8.57
C TYR A 558 -13.10 32.00 -9.74
N ALA A 559 -13.59 32.69 -10.76
CA ALA A 559 -12.90 32.90 -12.03
C ALA A 559 -13.47 34.12 -12.77
N ASP A 560 -12.58 34.90 -13.41
CA ASP A 560 -13.00 36.03 -14.25
C ASP A 560 -13.22 35.61 -15.71
N ARG A 561 -12.67 34.47 -16.11
CA ARG A 561 -12.82 33.88 -17.46
C ARG A 561 -13.00 32.37 -17.38
N ILE A 562 -13.77 31.81 -18.32
CA ILE A 562 -13.92 30.36 -18.47
C ILE A 562 -12.77 29.84 -19.33
N THR A 563 -11.88 29.03 -18.74
CA THR A 563 -10.79 28.36 -19.47
C THR A 563 -11.29 27.13 -20.20
N ARG A 564 -10.48 26.58 -21.12
CA ARG A 564 -10.81 25.30 -21.79
C ARG A 564 -10.95 24.16 -20.77
N SER A 565 -10.08 24.15 -19.76
CA SER A 565 -10.11 23.14 -18.70
C SER A 565 -11.40 23.22 -17.87
N MET A 566 -11.85 24.44 -17.55
CA MET A 566 -13.13 24.67 -16.87
C MET A 566 -14.32 24.24 -17.72
N GLN A 567 -14.37 24.66 -18.99
CA GLN A 567 -15.48 24.31 -19.88
C GLN A 567 -15.67 22.80 -19.97
N ALA A 568 -14.59 22.05 -20.22
CA ALA A 568 -14.66 20.59 -20.29
C ALA A 568 -15.11 19.94 -18.96
N ALA A 569 -14.70 20.50 -17.81
CA ALA A 569 -15.13 20.01 -16.51
C ALA A 569 -16.61 20.28 -16.23
N LEU A 570 -17.11 21.47 -16.62
CA LEU A 570 -18.51 21.86 -16.49
C LEU A 570 -19.41 20.99 -17.37
N ASP A 571 -19.04 20.82 -18.64
CA ASP A 571 -19.79 20.01 -19.60
C ASP A 571 -19.92 18.56 -19.12
N GLU A 572 -18.82 17.96 -18.65
CA GLU A 572 -18.84 16.58 -18.15
C GLU A 572 -19.63 16.44 -16.83
N THR A 573 -19.52 17.41 -15.92
CA THR A 573 -20.30 17.40 -14.67
C THR A 573 -21.79 17.52 -14.96
N GLN A 574 -22.18 18.41 -15.88
CA GLN A 574 -23.57 18.61 -16.27
C GLN A 574 -24.14 17.37 -16.97
N ARG A 575 -23.40 16.77 -17.92
CA ARG A 575 -23.79 15.53 -18.60
C ARG A 575 -24.06 14.40 -17.61
N ARG A 576 -23.17 14.21 -16.62
CA ARG A 576 -23.33 13.19 -15.57
C ARG A 576 -24.57 13.47 -14.73
N ARG A 577 -24.74 14.71 -14.27
CA ARG A 577 -25.87 15.14 -13.46
C ARG A 577 -27.21 14.89 -14.16
N GLU A 578 -27.32 15.23 -15.44
CA GLU A 578 -28.53 15.00 -16.24
C GLU A 578 -28.88 13.52 -16.36
N LYS A 579 -27.90 12.66 -16.69
CA LYS A 579 -28.09 11.20 -16.75
C LYS A 579 -28.54 10.62 -15.41
N GLN A 580 -27.96 11.10 -14.30
CA GLN A 580 -28.33 10.64 -12.96
C GLN A 580 -29.75 11.09 -12.56
N LEU A 581 -30.12 12.34 -12.85
CA LEU A 581 -31.48 12.85 -12.59
C LEU A 581 -32.53 12.09 -13.41
N GLU A 582 -32.25 11.82 -14.68
CA GLU A 582 -33.12 11.02 -15.54
C GLU A 582 -33.28 9.58 -15.01
N HIS A 583 -32.18 8.95 -14.60
CA HIS A 583 -32.23 7.62 -13.99
C HIS A 583 -33.08 7.61 -12.72
N ASN A 584 -32.87 8.58 -11.83
CA ASN A 584 -33.63 8.71 -10.58
C ASN A 584 -35.13 8.89 -10.86
N ALA A 585 -35.48 9.75 -11.81
CA ALA A 585 -36.87 9.99 -12.19
C ALA A 585 -37.53 8.73 -12.77
N ARG A 586 -36.83 7.99 -13.63
CA ARG A 586 -37.34 6.73 -14.23
C ARG A 586 -37.56 5.62 -13.21
N HIS A 587 -36.75 5.57 -12.15
CA HIS A 587 -36.80 4.50 -11.14
C HIS A 587 -37.44 4.92 -9.81
N GLY A 588 -37.94 6.16 -9.70
CA GLY A 588 -38.55 6.68 -8.47
C GLY A 588 -37.57 6.80 -7.30
N ILE A 589 -36.28 7.03 -7.56
CA ILE A 589 -35.24 7.09 -6.53
C ILE A 589 -35.16 8.51 -5.96
N THR A 590 -35.24 8.64 -4.64
CA THR A 590 -34.97 9.90 -3.94
C THR A 590 -33.52 9.89 -3.45
N PRO A 591 -32.67 10.88 -3.82
CA PRO A 591 -31.28 10.93 -3.40
C PRO A 591 -31.13 10.94 -1.87
N GLN A 592 -30.23 10.10 -1.36
CA GLN A 592 -29.91 10.05 0.08
C GLN A 592 -28.41 10.24 0.32
N SER A 593 -28.06 11.13 1.24
CA SER A 593 -26.69 11.27 1.73
C SER A 593 -26.21 9.96 2.36
N VAL A 594 -24.97 9.58 2.09
CA VAL A 594 -24.38 8.37 2.68
C VAL A 594 -24.09 8.64 4.17
N VAL A 595 -24.55 7.78 5.07
CA VAL A 595 -24.12 7.83 6.47
C VAL A 595 -22.99 6.82 6.64
N ARG A 596 -21.77 7.30 6.84
CA ARG A 596 -20.62 6.45 7.13
C ARG A 596 -20.24 6.62 8.60
N PRO A 597 -20.08 5.52 9.37
CA PRO A 597 -19.55 5.61 10.72
C PRO A 597 -18.25 6.43 10.71
N ILE A 598 -18.11 7.31 11.68
CA ILE A 598 -16.80 7.86 12.01
C ILE A 598 -16.19 6.80 12.93
N ASP A 599 -15.32 5.94 12.39
CA ASP A 599 -14.62 4.98 13.24
C ASP A 599 -13.82 5.78 14.27
N ASP A 600 -14.15 5.58 15.55
CA ASP A 600 -13.55 6.31 16.65
C ASP A 600 -12.18 5.73 16.96
N ILE A 601 -11.19 6.16 16.19
CA ILE A 601 -9.80 5.71 16.34
C ILE A 601 -9.12 6.43 17.51
N MET A 602 -9.65 7.56 18.02
CA MET A 602 -8.94 8.40 19.00
C MET A 602 -9.85 9.27 19.89
N GLU A 603 -10.60 8.69 20.82
CA GLU A 603 -11.43 9.45 21.79
C GLU A 603 -10.79 9.62 23.19
N GLY A 604 -9.55 9.16 23.42
CA GLY A 604 -8.89 9.29 24.73
C GLY A 604 -8.17 10.62 25.02
N ALA A 605 -7.88 11.45 24.02
CA ALA A 605 -6.88 12.53 24.17
C ALA A 605 -7.41 13.90 24.69
N ARG A 606 -8.66 14.01 25.15
CA ARG A 606 -9.27 15.33 25.42
C ARG A 606 -9.46 15.76 26.88
N GLU A 607 -9.20 14.90 27.87
CA GLU A 607 -9.37 15.33 29.27
C GLU A 607 -8.14 15.99 29.91
N ASP A 608 -6.94 15.86 29.33
CA ASP A 608 -5.71 16.32 29.99
C ASP A 608 -5.32 17.79 29.72
N ALA A 609 -6.02 18.51 28.84
CA ALA A 609 -5.71 19.92 28.54
C ALA A 609 -6.48 20.94 29.40
N ALA A 610 -7.47 20.52 30.20
CA ALA A 610 -8.30 21.42 31.00
C ALA A 610 -7.97 21.48 32.51
N GLN A 611 -7.01 20.71 33.02
CA GLN A 611 -6.74 20.61 34.47
C GLN A 611 -5.41 21.21 34.97
N THR A 612 -4.75 22.09 34.22
CA THR A 612 -3.59 22.86 34.74
C THR A 612 -3.99 24.12 35.50
N ARG A 613 -4.98 24.05 36.41
CA ARG A 613 -5.12 25.03 37.51
C ARG A 613 -5.70 24.38 38.79
N LYS A 614 -4.82 24.26 39.80
CA LYS A 614 -5.02 24.09 41.26
C LYS A 614 -4.90 22.69 41.88
N GLY A 615 -3.88 22.54 42.75
CA GLY A 615 -4.07 22.09 44.13
C GLY A 615 -3.64 20.66 44.52
N LYS A 616 -2.63 20.56 45.39
CA LYS A 616 -2.11 19.38 46.10
C LYS A 616 -3.17 18.48 46.77
N GLY A 617 -2.99 17.15 46.69
CA GLY A 617 -3.61 16.17 47.60
C GLY A 617 -3.14 14.72 47.35
N ARG A 618 -2.75 14.00 48.42
CA ARG A 618 -2.19 12.61 48.44
C ARG A 618 -3.27 11.54 48.25
N GLY A 619 -2.96 10.46 47.51
CA GLY A 619 -3.73 9.20 47.45
C GLY A 619 -2.95 8.07 46.76
N LYS A 620 -3.11 6.82 47.21
CA LYS A 620 -2.34 5.58 46.91
C LYS A 620 -2.51 5.03 45.46
N PRO A 621 -1.59 4.16 44.98
CA PRO A 621 -1.63 3.60 43.62
C PRO A 621 -2.59 2.42 43.50
N GLY A 622 -3.44 2.43 42.48
CA GLY A 622 -4.27 1.30 42.03
C GLY A 622 -4.13 1.15 40.51
N ASP A 623 -4.16 -0.10 40.06
CA ASP A 623 -3.94 -0.62 38.70
C ASP A 623 -4.13 0.35 37.53
N GLY A 624 -3.04 0.59 36.79
CA GLY A 624 -3.04 1.37 35.57
C GLY A 624 -2.92 0.48 34.33
N THR A 625 -4.05 0.06 33.78
CA THR A 625 -4.16 -0.24 32.35
C THR A 625 -3.93 1.08 31.61
N ALA A 626 -2.72 1.29 31.09
CA ALA A 626 -2.40 2.45 30.27
C ALA A 626 -3.31 2.46 29.03
N ASP A 627 -3.90 3.61 28.75
CA ASP A 627 -4.90 3.83 27.70
C ASP A 627 -4.29 3.65 26.29
N LEU A 628 -4.39 2.43 25.74
CA LEU A 628 -3.75 1.95 24.51
C LEU A 628 -4.30 2.55 23.20
N GLY A 629 -5.33 3.40 23.26
CA GLY A 629 -6.02 3.95 22.09
C GLY A 629 -5.50 5.30 21.57
N ARG A 630 -4.34 5.79 22.05
CA ARG A 630 -3.86 7.17 21.84
C ARG A 630 -2.64 7.33 20.92
N LEU A 631 -2.21 6.28 20.21
CA LEU A 631 -0.89 6.25 19.60
C LEU A 631 -0.99 6.37 18.07
N SER A 632 -0.20 7.26 17.47
CA SER A 632 -0.01 7.35 16.02
C SER A 632 0.40 6.00 15.42
N ALA A 633 0.26 5.75 14.11
CA ALA A 633 0.66 4.46 13.53
C ALA A 633 2.12 4.06 13.87
N ALA A 634 3.02 5.04 13.99
CA ALA A 634 4.40 4.83 14.45
C ALA A 634 4.50 4.57 15.97
N GLU A 635 3.72 5.27 16.79
CA GLU A 635 3.69 5.06 18.24
C GLU A 635 2.89 3.82 18.66
N LEU A 636 1.91 3.39 17.86
CA LEU A 636 1.13 2.17 18.01
C LEU A 636 1.93 0.99 17.43
N GLY A 637 2.81 1.23 16.47
CA GLY A 637 3.90 0.32 16.11
C GLY A 637 4.82 0.07 17.30
N LYS A 638 5.39 1.13 17.90
CA LYS A 638 6.21 1.02 19.13
C LYS A 638 5.45 0.44 20.32
N HIS A 639 4.22 0.89 20.45
CA HIS A 639 3.04 0.21 20.96
C HIS A 639 3.04 -1.31 21.06
N ILE A 640 2.68 -1.86 19.92
CA ILE A 640 2.62 -3.25 19.59
C ILE A 640 3.98 -3.89 19.82
N GLU A 641 5.10 -3.26 19.46
CA GLU A 641 6.44 -3.78 19.76
C GLU A 641 6.66 -3.94 21.28
N ALA A 642 6.26 -2.96 22.09
CA ALA A 642 6.36 -3.02 23.53
C ALA A 642 5.39 -4.06 24.13
N MET A 643 4.17 -4.17 23.61
CA MET A 643 3.22 -5.21 23.99
C MET A 643 3.67 -6.60 23.57
N GLU A 644 4.28 -6.74 22.39
CA GLU A 644 4.85 -7.98 21.91
C GLU A 644 6.05 -8.37 22.77
N ALA A 645 6.93 -7.42 23.10
CA ALA A 645 8.02 -7.65 24.04
C ALA A 645 7.49 -8.14 25.40
N LYS A 646 6.42 -7.52 25.93
CA LYS A 646 5.74 -7.98 27.15
C LYS A 646 5.08 -9.35 26.97
N MET A 647 4.38 -9.58 25.88
CA MET A 647 3.71 -10.84 25.54
C MET A 647 4.73 -11.99 25.52
N TYR A 648 5.88 -11.80 24.87
CA TYR A 648 6.96 -12.77 24.87
C TYR A 648 7.65 -12.89 26.23
N GLN A 649 7.70 -11.82 27.03
CA GLN A 649 8.16 -11.88 28.41
C GLN A 649 7.23 -12.75 29.28
N HIS A 650 5.91 -12.52 29.24
CA HIS A 650 4.92 -13.37 29.91
C HIS A 650 4.99 -14.83 29.45
N ALA A 651 5.22 -15.08 28.15
CA ALA A 651 5.44 -16.43 27.64
C ALA A 651 6.72 -17.08 28.19
N ARG A 652 7.80 -16.30 28.40
CA ARG A 652 9.04 -16.77 29.06
C ARG A 652 8.82 -17.06 30.54
N ASP A 653 8.00 -16.24 31.19
CA ASP A 653 7.68 -16.35 32.61
C ASP A 653 6.59 -17.41 32.91
N LEU A 654 6.15 -18.16 31.88
CA LEU A 654 5.13 -19.21 31.93
C LEU A 654 3.71 -18.71 32.27
N GLU A 655 3.46 -17.42 32.08
CA GLU A 655 2.17 -16.76 32.27
C GLU A 655 1.35 -16.81 30.97
N PHE A 656 1.00 -18.02 30.52
CA PHE A 656 0.42 -18.24 29.20
C PHE A 656 -0.95 -17.59 28.99
N GLU A 657 -1.76 -17.44 30.04
CA GLU A 657 -3.06 -16.76 29.95
C GLU A 657 -2.90 -15.27 29.63
N GLU A 658 -1.95 -14.59 30.30
CA GLU A 658 -1.65 -13.17 30.02
C GLU A 658 -0.94 -12.99 28.68
N ALA A 659 -0.06 -13.92 28.29
CA ALA A 659 0.55 -13.93 26.97
C ALA A 659 -0.50 -14.11 25.86
N ALA A 660 -1.46 -15.02 26.04
CA ALA A 660 -2.56 -15.21 25.10
C ALA A 660 -3.49 -13.99 25.03
N ARG A 661 -3.79 -13.37 26.19
CA ARG A 661 -4.57 -12.14 26.26
C ARG A 661 -3.89 -11.00 25.52
N LEU A 662 -2.59 -10.77 25.76
CA LEU A 662 -1.81 -9.75 25.06
C LEU A 662 -1.70 -10.06 23.57
N ARG A 663 -1.61 -11.33 23.16
CA ARG A 663 -1.68 -11.70 21.74
C ARG A 663 -2.99 -11.26 21.12
N ASP A 664 -4.11 -11.62 21.75
CA ASP A 664 -5.45 -11.28 21.24
C ASP A 664 -5.65 -9.76 21.21
N GLU A 665 -5.05 -9.03 22.15
CA GLU A 665 -5.07 -7.57 22.20
C GLU A 665 -4.17 -6.95 21.12
N VAL A 666 -2.95 -7.44 20.95
CA VAL A 666 -2.04 -7.07 19.84
C VAL A 666 -2.70 -7.36 18.50
N GLN A 667 -3.40 -8.48 18.36
CA GLN A 667 -4.13 -8.84 17.15
C GLN A 667 -5.26 -7.85 16.90
N LYS A 668 -6.08 -7.53 17.89
CA LYS A 668 -7.13 -6.51 17.77
C LYS A 668 -6.55 -5.13 17.42
N LEU A 669 -5.39 -4.78 17.97
CA LEU A 669 -4.69 -3.53 17.63
C LEU A 669 -4.13 -3.55 16.20
N ARG A 670 -3.60 -4.69 15.74
CA ARG A 670 -3.17 -4.88 14.34
C ARG A 670 -4.33 -4.85 13.37
N GLU A 671 -5.46 -5.46 13.73
CA GLU A 671 -6.72 -5.37 12.98
C GLU A 671 -7.25 -3.95 12.93
N ARG A 672 -7.02 -3.13 13.97
CA ARG A 672 -7.33 -1.69 13.97
C ARG A 672 -6.34 -0.83 13.17
N MET A 673 -5.12 -1.31 12.92
CA MET A 673 -4.16 -0.66 12.00
C MET A 673 -4.46 -0.94 10.52
N ARG A 674 -5.22 -2.01 10.24
CA ARG A 674 -5.69 -2.38 8.90
C ARG A 674 -6.88 -1.52 8.51
#